data_AF-A0A351LFA6-F1
#
_entry.id   AF-A0A351LFA6-F1
#
_cell.length_a   1.000
_cell.length_b   1.000
_cell.length_c   1.000
_cell.angle_alpha   90.00
_cell.angle_beta   90.00
_cell.angle_gamma   90.00
#
_symmetry.space_group_name_H-M   'P 1'
#
loop_
_entity.id
_entity.type
_entity.pdbx_description
1 polymer ?
#
loop_
_entity_poly.entity_id
_entity_poly.type
_entity_poly.pdbx_seq_one_letter_code
_entity_poly.pdbx_strand_id
1 'polypeptide(L)'
;MNNQLIATEKANILIVDDTLENLRLLSNMLTQEGYKVRGVPKGQKAIATAQLAPPDLILLDIMMPEMDGFEVCQQLKASEKTREIPVIFLSALNETLDKIKAFSIGGVDYITKPFHVEEVLARVENQLRLRSLQKQLLQQNNILQKEIRERLVLEKRLRDSEAEMRGFFEAMSDIVLFINREDNSFKIAPTNPDRFYPPDTDILGQTIELFSGEKAEIFKSKIEQVLEIQQPINFEYSLELENRQIWFIASIAPTSENTVVWVARDISDRYLAEAAQKRRAAMDRLLGNISRAFLDQDIDTAIHFTLSKIGEYTASDRSYIIRFCDQQKYLSMTHEWCAETAEYQKELLQEIPVETFPWMYAQLLLGKTVDIADVDNLPPEAVADKTALTSVSTRALINIPLLHRNQLVGCIGIVTAYTPKQWTEEEINLLKLVGEIVAISLARNDAEIARQQATQAAFAASKAKSEFLANMSHELRTPLTAILGLSEVLLDETFGPLTPKQHQKLATIEQSGKHLLELINDILDLSKIEAGKMELQLALTDILGLCNASLAFVRQQAHQKRIQLNCQVPPQIGKIEIDERRMRQVLINLLSNAVKFTPEGGEVWIEVQGDRDREIVQFSVVDTGIGIAPQAINKLFRPFVQLDGALNRRYAGTGLGLALVRQVVELHGGSVSLESEVGKGSRFTVSVPWRQKSEAIAHPESCISYPYCFNLNQVLIVEDSAPAAEQVAHYLLELGVKNYTIHSLGTGTTEAALQLNPDAIILDLQLPDRSGWDVLAQLRSEQKTQHIPILIVSVADEPARTGDLDLCEYLVKPFSRHQFQLALRKLIAKRDSTDNPTPPIQTTPLILLAEDNETTIYTIVEYLEVKGYRMATALNGLQAVQMTKQLKPDLVLMDIQMPEMDGLEATRQIRADGEIAATPIIALTALALPGDQEKCLEAGANEYLTKPVSLKKLSDAIAQFLAD
;
A
#
# COMPACT_ATOMS: atom_id res chain seq x y z
N MET A 1 10.10 64.76 -78.05
CA MET A 1 10.18 65.22 -79.45
C MET A 1 10.84 66.59 -79.46
N ASN A 2 12.11 66.63 -79.87
CA ASN A 2 12.89 67.85 -80.12
C ASN A 2 12.59 68.26 -81.56
N ASN A 3 12.09 69.47 -81.77
CA ASN A 3 11.65 69.98 -83.07
C ASN A 3 12.86 70.60 -83.80
N GLN A 4 13.72 69.75 -84.39
CA GLN A 4 14.72 70.20 -85.36
C GLN A 4 14.08 70.20 -86.75
N LEU A 5 13.98 71.40 -87.32
CA LEU A 5 13.71 71.66 -88.73
C LEU A 5 14.73 70.89 -89.60
N ILE A 6 14.39 69.65 -89.95
CA ILE A 6 14.99 68.97 -91.09
C ILE A 6 14.30 69.59 -92.29
N ALA A 7 15.02 70.41 -93.05
CA ALA A 7 14.64 70.81 -94.38
C ALA A 7 14.22 69.53 -95.13
N THR A 8 12.92 69.37 -95.38
CA THR A 8 12.41 68.22 -96.12
C THR A 8 12.99 68.30 -97.52
N GLU A 9 14.06 67.55 -97.76
CA GLU A 9 14.56 67.34 -99.12
C GLU A 9 13.37 66.94 -99.98
N LYS A 10 13.00 67.80 -100.93
CA LYS A 10 11.91 67.47 -101.82
C LYS A 10 12.29 66.23 -102.63
N ALA A 11 11.24 65.49 -102.99
CA ALA A 11 11.32 64.15 -103.55
C ALA A 11 12.29 64.03 -104.74
N ASN A 12 12.86 62.84 -104.92
CA ASN A 12 13.77 62.53 -106.01
C ASN A 12 12.97 62.16 -107.28
N ILE A 13 13.14 62.92 -108.35
CA ILE A 13 12.44 62.68 -109.62
C ILE A 13 13.43 62.20 -110.68
N LEU A 14 13.10 61.13 -111.39
CA LEU A 14 13.87 60.66 -112.54
C LEU A 14 13.14 61.09 -113.82
N ILE A 15 13.81 61.84 -114.70
CA ILE A 15 13.29 62.26 -116.00
C ILE A 15 13.99 61.45 -117.08
N VAL A 16 13.21 60.88 -117.98
CA VAL A 16 13.67 60.06 -119.08
C VAL A 16 13.11 60.65 -120.37
N ASP A 17 13.97 61.21 -121.23
CA ASP A 17 13.57 61.80 -122.51
C ASP A 17 14.80 61.82 -123.44
N ASP A 18 14.65 61.38 -124.69
CA ASP A 18 15.77 61.26 -125.63
C ASP A 18 16.28 62.62 -126.13
N THR A 19 15.43 63.64 -126.03
CA THR A 19 15.69 64.99 -126.49
C THR A 19 16.35 65.80 -125.36
N LEU A 20 17.62 66.17 -125.54
CA LEU A 20 18.38 66.92 -124.52
C LEU A 20 17.72 68.25 -124.11
N GLU A 21 16.98 68.90 -125.01
CA GLU A 21 16.25 70.13 -124.72
C GLU A 21 15.13 69.90 -123.72
N ASN A 22 14.34 68.82 -123.88
CA ASN A 22 13.29 68.43 -122.95
C ASN A 22 13.85 68.07 -121.57
N LEU A 23 14.94 67.30 -121.53
CA LEU A 23 15.64 66.97 -120.28
C LEU A 23 16.10 68.23 -119.54
N ARG A 24 16.72 69.18 -120.25
CA ARG A 24 17.18 70.45 -119.65
C ARG A 24 16.00 71.29 -119.15
N LEU A 25 14.93 71.37 -119.93
CA LEU A 25 13.73 72.14 -119.60
C LEU A 25 13.05 71.60 -118.34
N LEU A 26 12.67 70.32 -118.34
CA LEU A 26 12.00 69.68 -117.22
C LEU A 26 12.90 69.59 -115.98
N SER A 27 14.21 69.35 -116.17
CA SER A 27 15.16 69.37 -115.06
C SER A 27 15.25 70.75 -114.42
N ASN A 28 15.34 71.82 -115.21
CA ASN A 28 15.38 73.18 -114.67
C ASN A 28 14.08 73.54 -113.96
N MET A 29 12.92 73.23 -114.56
CA MET A 29 11.60 73.49 -113.97
C MET A 29 11.45 72.81 -112.60
N LEU A 30 11.71 71.50 -112.53
CA LEU A 30 11.55 70.74 -111.28
C LEU A 30 12.65 71.07 -110.24
N THR A 31 13.87 71.38 -110.69
CA THR A 31 14.95 71.79 -109.76
C THR A 31 14.69 73.16 -109.15
N GLN A 32 14.10 74.11 -109.89
CA GLN A 32 13.70 75.42 -109.36
C GLN A 32 12.66 75.28 -108.24
N GLU A 33 11.75 74.32 -108.38
CA GLU A 33 10.80 73.96 -107.32
C GLU A 33 11.44 73.13 -106.21
N GLY A 34 12.75 72.88 -106.23
CA GLY A 34 13.51 72.24 -105.15
C GLY A 34 13.54 70.72 -105.19
N TYR A 35 12.94 70.07 -106.19
CA TYR A 35 13.03 68.62 -106.36
C TYR A 35 14.45 68.19 -106.73
N LYS A 36 14.86 67.00 -106.28
CA LYS A 36 16.14 66.39 -106.70
C LYS A 36 15.94 65.65 -108.01
N VAL A 37 16.41 66.24 -109.11
CA VAL A 37 16.14 65.72 -110.44
C VAL A 37 17.34 64.98 -111.03
N ARG A 38 17.10 63.81 -111.62
CA ARG A 38 18.07 63.07 -112.43
C ARG A 38 17.54 62.90 -113.85
N GLY A 39 18.25 63.39 -114.86
CA GLY A 39 17.89 63.23 -116.27
C GLY A 39 18.69 62.11 -116.95
N VAL A 40 18.03 61.26 -117.73
CA VAL A 40 18.66 60.18 -118.51
C VAL A 40 18.07 60.10 -119.92
N PRO A 41 18.91 60.04 -120.98
CA PRO A 41 18.43 60.13 -122.36
C PRO A 41 18.06 58.79 -123.02
N LYS A 42 18.22 57.66 -122.34
CA LYS A 42 17.97 56.32 -122.92
C LYS A 42 17.20 55.45 -121.94
N GLY A 43 16.21 54.70 -122.45
CA GLY A 43 15.35 53.80 -121.66
C GLY A 43 16.11 52.77 -120.82
N GLN A 44 17.08 52.06 -121.41
CA GLN A 44 17.88 51.06 -120.67
C GLN A 44 18.64 51.67 -119.47
N LYS A 45 19.16 52.90 -119.64
CA LYS A 45 19.85 53.62 -118.57
C LYS A 45 18.87 54.06 -117.48
N ALA A 46 17.63 54.38 -117.82
CA ALA A 46 16.60 54.75 -116.87
C ALA A 46 16.23 53.60 -115.93
N ILE A 47 16.06 52.37 -116.45
CA ILE A 47 15.76 51.19 -115.65
C ILE A 47 16.90 50.91 -114.64
N ALA A 48 18.15 50.88 -115.13
CA ALA A 48 19.32 50.68 -114.28
C ALA A 48 19.43 51.76 -113.19
N THR A 49 19.16 53.04 -113.55
CA THR A 49 19.23 54.16 -112.61
C THR A 49 18.13 54.09 -111.55
N ALA A 50 16.91 53.71 -111.93
CA ALA A 50 15.78 53.57 -111.02
C ALA A 50 15.96 52.38 -110.06
N GLN A 51 16.57 51.28 -110.50
CA GLN A 51 16.84 50.13 -109.63
C GLN A 51 17.99 50.39 -108.65
N LEU A 52 19.06 51.07 -109.08
CA LEU A 52 20.21 51.39 -108.24
C LEU A 52 19.83 52.38 -107.13
N ALA A 53 19.07 53.41 -107.48
CA ALA A 53 18.60 54.42 -106.56
C ALA A 53 17.15 54.79 -106.91
N PRO A 54 16.15 54.17 -106.25
CA PRO A 54 14.73 54.36 -106.52
C PRO A 54 14.30 55.82 -106.38
N PRO A 55 13.81 56.45 -107.47
CA PRO A 55 13.19 57.76 -107.35
C PRO A 55 11.82 57.66 -106.66
N ASP A 56 11.36 58.82 -106.18
CA ASP A 56 10.03 58.98 -105.63
C ASP A 56 8.97 59.08 -106.74
N LEU A 57 9.36 59.51 -107.94
CA LEU A 57 8.51 59.61 -109.13
C LEU A 57 9.36 59.58 -110.42
N ILE A 58 8.82 59.04 -111.52
CA ILE A 58 9.48 58.97 -112.83
C ILE A 58 8.66 59.74 -113.87
N LEU A 59 9.26 60.70 -114.56
CA LEU A 59 8.73 61.30 -115.80
C LEU A 59 9.35 60.57 -116.98
N LEU A 60 8.54 59.99 -117.87
CA LEU A 60 9.01 59.04 -118.89
C LEU A 60 8.46 59.36 -120.27
N ASP A 61 9.34 59.75 -121.18
CA ASP A 61 9.00 59.93 -122.58
C ASP A 61 8.59 58.64 -123.26
N ILE A 62 7.55 58.72 -124.09
CA ILE A 62 7.02 57.58 -124.83
C ILE A 62 7.90 57.27 -126.04
N MET A 63 8.28 58.30 -126.81
CA MET A 63 8.95 58.13 -128.11
C MET A 63 10.46 58.26 -127.94
N MET A 64 11.16 57.14 -127.71
CA MET A 64 12.61 57.11 -127.58
C MET A 64 13.23 56.05 -128.51
N PRO A 65 14.43 56.28 -129.07
CA PRO A 65 15.13 55.30 -129.90
C PRO A 65 15.60 54.09 -129.07
N GLU A 66 15.74 52.94 -129.74
CA GLU A 66 16.10 51.63 -129.18
C GLU A 66 15.02 50.99 -128.30
N MET A 67 14.45 51.73 -127.33
CA MET A 67 13.44 51.23 -126.39
C MET A 67 12.42 52.32 -126.09
N ASP A 68 11.14 52.05 -126.33
CA ASP A 68 10.05 53.00 -126.09
C ASP A 68 9.72 53.16 -124.60
N GLY A 69 9.02 54.24 -124.23
CA GLY A 69 8.65 54.50 -122.85
C GLY A 69 7.72 53.45 -122.24
N PHE A 70 6.87 52.80 -123.04
CA PHE A 70 5.96 51.77 -122.54
C PHE A 70 6.75 50.54 -122.07
N GLU A 71 7.74 50.13 -122.86
CA GLU A 71 8.63 49.01 -122.55
C GLU A 71 9.44 49.30 -121.26
N VAL A 72 9.92 50.53 -121.08
CA VAL A 72 10.59 50.96 -119.84
C VAL A 72 9.66 50.87 -118.63
N CYS A 73 8.42 51.38 -118.72
CA CYS A 73 7.46 51.35 -117.63
C CYS A 73 7.10 49.90 -117.23
N GLN A 74 6.88 49.03 -118.22
CA GLN A 74 6.55 47.63 -117.97
C GLN A 74 7.67 46.93 -117.17
N GLN A 75 8.93 47.17 -117.53
CA GLN A 75 10.07 46.61 -116.80
C GLN A 75 10.21 47.19 -115.39
N LEU A 76 9.95 48.49 -115.21
CA LEU A 76 9.93 49.11 -113.88
C LEU A 76 8.81 48.54 -112.99
N LYS A 77 7.65 48.26 -113.55
CA LYS A 77 6.48 47.71 -112.82
C LYS A 77 6.61 46.23 -112.49
N ALA A 78 7.41 45.47 -113.24
CA ALA A 78 7.70 44.07 -112.95
C ALA A 78 8.64 43.87 -111.75
N SER A 79 9.46 44.87 -111.38
CA SER A 79 10.46 44.73 -110.31
C SER A 79 9.90 45.11 -108.93
N GLU A 80 10.12 44.26 -107.91
CA GLU A 80 9.62 44.50 -106.55
C GLU A 80 10.10 45.82 -105.93
N LYS A 81 11.30 46.27 -106.31
CA LYS A 81 11.91 47.50 -105.80
C LYS A 81 11.35 48.77 -106.44
N THR A 82 10.79 48.65 -107.65
CA THR A 82 10.41 49.80 -108.49
C THR A 82 8.92 49.84 -108.82
N ARG A 83 8.17 48.76 -108.59
CA ARG A 83 6.74 48.65 -108.94
C ARG A 83 5.85 49.71 -108.31
N GLU A 84 6.15 50.10 -107.08
CA GLU A 84 5.41 51.11 -106.31
C GLU A 84 5.80 52.56 -106.67
N ILE A 85 6.76 52.76 -107.59
CA ILE A 85 7.17 54.11 -108.00
C ILE A 85 6.14 54.65 -109.00
N PRO A 86 5.53 55.82 -108.78
CA PRO A 86 4.64 56.45 -109.74
C PRO A 86 5.40 56.84 -111.02
N VAL A 87 4.88 56.42 -112.18
CA VAL A 87 5.42 56.75 -113.50
C VAL A 87 4.41 57.64 -114.23
N ILE A 88 4.83 58.85 -114.61
CA ILE A 88 4.07 59.80 -115.41
C ILE A 88 4.66 59.82 -116.82
N PHE A 89 3.86 59.51 -117.83
CA PHE A 89 4.32 59.48 -119.23
C PHE A 89 4.38 60.88 -119.87
N LEU A 90 5.32 61.12 -120.79
CA LEU A 90 5.42 62.34 -121.60
C LEU A 90 5.08 61.99 -123.06
N SER A 91 4.09 62.66 -123.66
CA SER A 91 3.51 62.29 -124.98
C SER A 91 3.42 63.46 -125.95
N ALA A 92 3.64 63.26 -127.25
CA ALA A 92 3.27 64.24 -128.29
C ALA A 92 1.74 64.23 -128.56
N LEU A 93 1.18 65.37 -128.99
CA LEU A 93 -0.26 65.55 -129.25
C LEU A 93 -0.76 64.69 -130.44
N ASN A 94 -1.91 64.01 -130.25
CA ASN A 94 -2.83 63.39 -131.22
C ASN A 94 -2.90 61.86 -131.46
N GLU A 95 -2.55 61.00 -130.51
CA GLU A 95 -3.08 59.62 -130.50
C GLU A 95 -3.79 59.28 -129.17
N THR A 96 -5.12 59.14 -129.22
CA THR A 96 -5.96 58.70 -128.07
C THR A 96 -5.57 57.29 -127.58
N LEU A 97 -4.91 56.50 -128.43
CA LEU A 97 -4.45 55.14 -128.17
C LEU A 97 -3.31 55.10 -127.13
N ASP A 98 -2.44 56.11 -127.09
CA ASP A 98 -1.28 56.14 -126.19
C ASP A 98 -1.67 56.29 -124.71
N LYS A 99 -2.76 57.01 -124.43
CA LYS A 99 -3.24 57.24 -123.05
C LYS A 99 -3.79 55.96 -122.43
N ILE A 100 -4.55 55.17 -123.19
CA ILE A 100 -5.12 53.91 -122.70
C ILE A 100 -3.98 52.91 -122.42
N LYS A 101 -3.00 52.86 -123.32
CA LYS A 101 -1.83 52.00 -123.17
C LYS A 101 -0.99 52.38 -121.94
N ALA A 102 -0.77 53.67 -121.68
CA ALA A 102 -0.02 54.18 -120.52
C ALA A 102 -0.57 53.69 -119.18
N PHE A 103 -1.88 53.82 -118.94
CA PHE A 103 -2.50 53.36 -117.68
C PHE A 103 -2.52 51.83 -117.57
N SER A 104 -2.77 51.12 -118.67
CA SER A 104 -2.82 49.64 -118.67
C SER A 104 -1.51 48.97 -118.26
N ILE A 105 -0.37 49.63 -118.51
CA ILE A 105 0.98 49.14 -118.19
C ILE A 105 1.44 49.58 -116.78
N GLY A 106 0.63 50.38 -116.07
CA GLY A 106 0.89 50.82 -114.69
C GLY A 106 1.44 52.24 -114.57
N GLY A 107 1.34 53.05 -115.62
CA GLY A 107 1.49 54.50 -115.51
C GLY A 107 0.40 55.09 -114.63
N VAL A 108 0.76 56.07 -113.80
CA VAL A 108 -0.18 56.74 -112.89
C VAL A 108 -0.75 58.02 -113.47
N ASP A 109 -0.08 58.60 -114.47
CA ASP A 109 -0.54 59.81 -115.15
C ASP A 109 0.21 60.02 -116.48
N TYR A 110 -0.16 61.05 -117.24
CA TYR A 110 0.57 61.50 -118.43
C TYR A 110 0.57 63.03 -118.57
N ILE A 111 1.54 63.58 -119.30
CA ILE A 111 1.71 65.01 -119.62
C ILE A 111 1.97 65.15 -121.13
N THR A 112 1.32 66.12 -121.78
CA THR A 112 1.47 66.36 -123.23
C THR A 112 2.56 67.38 -123.58
N LYS A 113 3.29 67.18 -124.69
CA LYS A 113 4.28 68.08 -125.30
C LYS A 113 3.60 69.05 -126.28
N PRO A 114 3.94 70.37 -126.34
CA PRO A 114 4.96 71.05 -125.55
C PRO A 114 4.56 71.24 -124.07
N PHE A 115 5.53 71.19 -123.17
CA PHE A 115 5.28 71.18 -121.72
C PHE A 115 4.86 72.55 -121.17
N HIS A 116 3.81 72.55 -120.33
CA HIS A 116 3.44 73.70 -119.49
C HIS A 116 3.90 73.46 -118.04
N VAL A 117 4.59 74.44 -117.45
CA VAL A 117 5.19 74.34 -116.09
C VAL A 117 4.14 73.94 -115.04
N GLU A 118 3.00 74.65 -115.03
CA GLU A 118 1.93 74.44 -114.05
C GLU A 118 1.34 73.03 -114.10
N GLU A 119 1.20 72.48 -115.32
CA GLU A 119 0.67 71.13 -115.52
C GLU A 119 1.64 70.06 -114.96
N VAL A 120 2.93 70.17 -115.28
CA VAL A 120 3.95 69.22 -114.80
C VAL A 120 3.99 69.22 -113.27
N LEU A 121 4.02 70.40 -112.65
CA LEU A 121 4.12 70.53 -111.19
C LEU A 121 2.90 69.97 -110.48
N ALA A 122 1.69 70.33 -110.93
CA ALA A 122 0.45 69.85 -110.32
C ALA A 122 0.36 68.31 -110.34
N ARG A 123 0.76 67.70 -111.47
CA ARG A 123 0.74 66.24 -111.66
C ARG A 123 1.75 65.54 -110.76
N VAL A 124 2.97 66.06 -110.69
CA VAL A 124 4.04 65.53 -109.82
C VAL A 124 3.66 65.64 -108.34
N GLU A 125 3.20 66.80 -107.89
CA GLU A 125 2.84 67.04 -106.49
C GLU A 125 1.73 66.13 -106.00
N ASN A 126 0.69 65.94 -106.81
CA ASN A 126 -0.45 65.12 -106.45
C ASN A 126 -0.03 63.65 -106.22
N GLN A 127 0.80 63.10 -107.10
CA GLN A 127 1.26 61.71 -107.00
C GLN A 127 2.19 61.49 -105.80
N LEU A 128 3.08 62.46 -105.50
CA LEU A 128 3.94 62.39 -104.33
C LEU A 128 3.14 62.46 -103.01
N ARG A 129 2.11 63.32 -102.95
CA ARG A 129 1.25 63.46 -101.77
C ARG A 129 0.47 62.18 -101.48
N LEU A 130 -0.12 61.56 -102.50
CA LEU A 130 -0.84 60.29 -102.35
C LEU A 130 0.06 59.19 -101.78
N ARG A 131 1.30 59.08 -102.29
CA ARG A 131 2.27 58.10 -101.79
C ARG A 131 2.67 58.32 -100.33
N SER A 132 2.78 59.58 -99.90
CA SER A 132 3.11 59.92 -98.50
C SER A 132 2.00 59.51 -97.53
N LEU A 133 0.74 59.78 -97.87
CA LEU A 133 -0.41 59.46 -97.01
C LEU A 133 -0.57 57.94 -96.80
N GLN A 134 -0.38 57.15 -97.86
CA GLN A 134 -0.44 55.68 -97.76
C GLN A 134 0.60 55.12 -96.78
N LYS A 135 1.83 55.66 -96.78
CA LYS A 135 2.88 55.25 -95.84
C LYS A 135 2.51 55.57 -94.38
N GLN A 136 1.91 56.74 -94.12
CA GLN A 136 1.53 57.17 -92.77
C GLN A 136 0.42 56.29 -92.17
N LEU A 137 -0.61 55.95 -92.95
CA LEU A 137 -1.73 55.13 -92.49
C LEU A 137 -1.27 53.74 -92.03
N LEU A 138 -0.36 53.13 -92.80
CA LEU A 138 0.17 51.81 -92.49
C LEU A 138 0.94 51.79 -91.16
N GLN A 139 1.64 52.89 -90.86
CA GLN A 139 2.40 53.04 -89.63
C GLN A 139 1.49 53.17 -88.40
N GLN A 140 0.40 53.95 -88.49
CA GLN A 140 -0.56 54.11 -87.38
C GLN A 140 -1.28 52.81 -87.01
N ASN A 141 -1.67 52.01 -88.01
CA ASN A 141 -2.38 50.75 -87.76
C ASN A 141 -1.54 49.78 -86.91
N ASN A 142 -0.24 49.70 -87.19
CA ASN A 142 0.68 48.84 -86.44
C ASN A 142 0.83 49.25 -84.96
N ILE A 143 0.77 50.55 -84.64
CA ILE A 143 0.88 51.04 -83.26
C ILE A 143 -0.37 50.66 -82.45
N LEU A 144 -1.56 50.93 -83.00
CA LEU A 144 -2.84 50.63 -82.34
C LEU A 144 -3.00 49.14 -82.02
N GLN A 145 -2.59 48.26 -82.94
CA GLN A 145 -2.65 46.81 -82.70
C GLN A 145 -1.79 46.36 -81.51
N LYS A 146 -0.71 47.07 -81.20
CA LYS A 146 0.15 46.77 -80.07
C LYS A 146 -0.52 47.14 -78.74
N GLU A 147 -1.09 48.34 -78.65
CA GLU A 147 -1.75 48.83 -77.42
C GLU A 147 -2.95 47.95 -77.01
N ILE A 148 -3.77 47.52 -77.97
CA ILE A 148 -4.91 46.62 -77.70
C ILE A 148 -4.44 45.31 -77.07
N ARG A 149 -3.33 44.76 -77.55
CA ARG A 149 -2.79 43.49 -77.04
C ARG A 149 -2.31 43.59 -75.59
N GLU A 150 -1.68 44.70 -75.24
CA GLU A 150 -1.21 44.95 -73.86
C GLU A 150 -2.39 45.09 -72.88
N ARG A 151 -3.46 45.79 -73.28
CA ARG A 151 -4.64 46.00 -72.44
C ARG A 151 -5.37 44.70 -72.10
N LEU A 152 -5.54 43.80 -73.07
CA LEU A 152 -6.21 42.50 -72.85
C LEU A 152 -5.49 41.61 -71.83
N VAL A 153 -4.15 41.68 -71.76
CA VAL A 153 -3.37 40.90 -70.78
C VAL A 153 -3.58 41.41 -69.35
N LEU A 154 -3.63 42.73 -69.18
CA LEU A 154 -3.86 43.36 -67.87
C LEU A 154 -5.28 43.07 -67.35
N GLU A 155 -6.30 43.20 -68.21
CA GLU A 155 -7.69 42.89 -67.83
C GLU A 155 -7.85 41.43 -67.40
N LYS A 156 -7.19 40.50 -68.09
CA LYS A 156 -7.20 39.08 -67.69
C LYS A 156 -6.57 38.87 -66.32
N ARG A 157 -5.38 39.45 -66.05
CA ARG A 157 -4.70 39.32 -64.74
C ARG A 157 -5.55 39.86 -63.59
N LEU A 158 -6.21 41.00 -63.80
CA LEU A 158 -7.09 41.57 -62.79
C LEU A 158 -8.27 40.64 -62.50
N ARG A 159 -8.92 40.13 -63.56
CA ARG A 159 -10.04 39.20 -63.43
C ARG A 159 -9.65 37.90 -62.72
N ASP A 160 -8.48 37.35 -63.04
CA ASP A 160 -7.96 36.13 -62.40
C ASP A 160 -7.69 36.37 -60.90
N SER A 161 -7.08 37.52 -60.55
CA SER A 161 -6.83 37.90 -59.15
C SER A 161 -8.12 38.16 -58.36
N GLU A 162 -9.12 38.82 -58.96
CA GLU A 162 -10.43 39.04 -58.33
C GLU A 162 -11.17 37.72 -58.08
N ALA A 163 -11.09 36.78 -59.02
CA ALA A 163 -11.69 35.46 -58.88
C ALA A 163 -11.01 34.65 -57.76
N GLU A 164 -9.68 34.73 -57.65
CA GLU A 164 -8.92 34.08 -56.58
C GLU A 164 -9.29 34.63 -55.20
N MET A 165 -9.32 35.95 -55.03
CA MET A 165 -9.74 36.59 -53.78
C MET A 165 -11.18 36.24 -53.41
N ARG A 166 -12.10 36.23 -54.38
CA ARG A 166 -13.50 35.83 -54.17
C ARG A 166 -13.58 34.38 -53.71
N GLY A 167 -12.85 33.46 -54.35
CA GLY A 167 -12.80 32.05 -53.96
C GLY A 167 -12.28 31.86 -52.53
N PHE A 168 -11.31 32.65 -52.10
CA PHE A 168 -10.80 32.63 -50.73
C PHE A 168 -11.87 33.07 -49.71
N PHE A 169 -12.57 34.18 -49.95
CA PHE A 169 -13.65 34.64 -49.05
C PHE A 169 -14.85 33.68 -49.03
N GLU A 170 -15.28 33.16 -50.17
CA GLU A 170 -16.41 32.21 -50.24
C GLU A 170 -16.12 30.88 -49.52
N ALA A 171 -14.84 30.51 -49.37
CA ALA A 171 -14.42 29.35 -48.59
C ALA A 171 -14.35 29.61 -47.07
N MET A 172 -14.40 30.87 -46.61
CA MET A 172 -14.34 31.23 -45.20
C MET A 172 -15.70 31.09 -44.50
N SER A 173 -15.67 30.56 -43.28
CA SER A 173 -16.78 30.52 -42.34
C SER A 173 -16.85 31.74 -41.42
N ASP A 174 -15.75 32.51 -41.33
CA ASP A 174 -15.66 33.68 -40.46
C ASP A 174 -16.50 34.86 -41.04
N ILE A 175 -17.02 35.71 -40.17
CA ILE A 175 -17.66 36.97 -40.57
C ILE A 175 -16.56 37.98 -40.86
N VAL A 176 -16.52 38.51 -42.08
CA VAL A 176 -15.52 39.51 -42.48
C VAL A 176 -16.20 40.81 -42.89
N LEU A 177 -15.89 41.89 -42.19
CA LEU A 177 -16.40 43.24 -42.43
C LEU A 177 -15.25 44.18 -42.72
N PHE A 178 -15.39 45.01 -43.75
CA PHE A 178 -14.55 46.18 -43.95
C PHE A 178 -15.29 47.39 -43.42
N ILE A 179 -14.66 48.12 -42.51
CA ILE A 179 -15.26 49.25 -41.81
C ILE A 179 -14.47 50.50 -42.15
N ASN A 180 -15.15 51.52 -42.66
CA ASN A 180 -14.55 52.83 -42.90
C ASN A 180 -14.92 53.78 -41.74
N ARG A 181 -13.91 54.37 -41.11
CA ARG A 181 -14.07 55.28 -39.98
C ARG A 181 -14.81 56.57 -40.33
N GLU A 182 -14.59 57.13 -41.53
CA GLU A 182 -15.09 58.48 -41.86
C GLU A 182 -16.61 58.54 -42.07
N ASP A 183 -17.17 57.55 -42.75
CA ASP A 183 -18.61 57.47 -43.05
C ASP A 183 -19.32 56.40 -42.23
N ASN A 184 -18.58 55.70 -41.36
CA ASN A 184 -19.06 54.58 -40.55
C ASN A 184 -19.77 53.52 -41.42
N SER A 185 -19.32 53.36 -42.68
CA SER A 185 -19.87 52.38 -43.61
C SER A 185 -19.24 51.02 -43.42
N PHE A 186 -20.04 49.98 -43.66
CA PHE A 186 -19.64 48.58 -43.55
C PHE A 186 -19.80 47.91 -44.91
N LYS A 187 -18.78 47.17 -45.33
CA LYS A 187 -18.84 46.26 -46.47
C LYS A 187 -18.61 44.84 -45.99
N ILE A 188 -19.59 43.99 -46.22
CA ILE A 188 -19.51 42.56 -45.87
C ILE A 188 -18.76 41.85 -47.00
N ALA A 189 -17.73 41.08 -46.66
CA ALA A 189 -17.11 40.18 -47.62
C ALA A 189 -18.04 38.98 -47.90
N PRO A 190 -18.02 38.37 -49.09
CA PRO A 190 -18.90 37.26 -49.44
C PRO A 190 -18.43 35.94 -48.78
N THR A 191 -18.46 35.88 -47.44
CA THR A 191 -18.19 34.68 -46.65
C THR A 191 -19.48 33.87 -46.44
N ASN A 192 -19.38 32.65 -45.90
CA ASN A 192 -20.52 31.76 -45.68
C ASN A 192 -20.75 31.44 -44.18
N PRO A 193 -20.96 32.44 -43.30
CA PRO A 193 -21.20 32.19 -41.88
C PRO A 193 -22.51 31.42 -41.65
N ASP A 194 -23.57 31.74 -42.40
CA ASP A 194 -24.92 31.18 -42.23
C ASP A 194 -25.00 29.66 -42.41
N ARG A 195 -24.01 29.02 -43.05
CA ARG A 195 -23.96 27.54 -43.18
C ARG A 195 -23.79 26.81 -41.85
N PHE A 196 -23.32 27.50 -40.83
CA PHE A 196 -23.05 26.93 -39.51
C PHE A 196 -24.15 27.24 -38.49
N TYR A 197 -25.21 27.89 -38.94
CA TYR A 197 -26.35 28.29 -38.12
C TYR A 197 -27.65 27.84 -38.78
N PRO A 198 -28.76 27.80 -38.04
CA PRO A 198 -30.06 27.52 -38.63
C PRO A 198 -30.38 28.48 -39.80
N PRO A 199 -31.05 28.04 -40.87
CA PRO A 199 -31.30 28.85 -42.07
C PRO A 199 -32.07 30.17 -41.83
N ASP A 200 -32.74 30.29 -40.69
CA ASP A 200 -33.56 31.44 -40.31
C ASP A 200 -32.82 32.44 -39.39
N THR A 201 -31.56 32.17 -39.02
CA THR A 201 -30.78 33.03 -38.11
C THR A 201 -30.09 34.17 -38.88
N ASP A 202 -30.56 35.42 -38.72
CA ASP A 202 -29.98 36.61 -39.36
C ASP A 202 -28.74 37.15 -38.62
N ILE A 203 -27.62 36.45 -38.78
CA ILE A 203 -26.37 36.75 -38.08
C ILE A 203 -25.71 38.02 -38.62
N LEU A 204 -25.77 38.22 -39.94
CA LEU A 204 -25.20 39.40 -40.57
C LEU A 204 -25.99 40.66 -40.18
N GLY A 205 -27.32 40.61 -40.15
CA GLY A 205 -28.17 41.72 -39.70
C GLY A 205 -27.90 42.10 -38.25
N GLN A 206 -27.89 41.14 -37.33
CA GLN A 206 -27.61 41.42 -35.91
C GLN A 206 -26.16 41.86 -35.65
N THR A 207 -25.20 41.35 -36.43
CA THR A 207 -23.81 41.81 -36.35
C THR A 207 -23.70 43.28 -36.76
N ILE A 208 -24.42 43.71 -37.81
CA ILE A 208 -24.46 45.12 -38.22
C ILE A 208 -25.12 45.98 -37.15
N GLU A 209 -26.23 45.52 -36.55
CA GLU A 209 -26.92 46.24 -35.47
C GLU A 209 -25.98 46.52 -34.29
N LEU A 210 -25.09 45.59 -33.94
CA LEU A 210 -24.09 45.75 -32.87
C LEU A 210 -23.17 46.98 -33.07
N PHE A 211 -22.78 47.27 -34.31
CA PHE A 211 -21.94 48.43 -34.64
C PHE A 211 -22.73 49.74 -34.74
N SER A 212 -24.06 49.67 -34.65
CA SER A 212 -24.97 50.82 -34.68
C SER A 212 -25.79 51.03 -33.38
N GLY A 213 -25.80 50.07 -32.46
CA GLY A 213 -26.57 50.09 -31.20
C GLY A 213 -25.79 50.57 -29.97
N GLU A 214 -26.37 50.44 -28.77
CA GLU A 214 -25.78 50.94 -27.50
C GLU A 214 -24.40 50.36 -27.17
N LYS A 215 -24.10 49.13 -27.62
CA LYS A 215 -22.78 48.50 -27.43
C LYS A 215 -21.72 49.01 -28.41
N ALA A 216 -22.07 49.79 -29.43
CA ALA A 216 -21.17 50.22 -30.51
C ALA A 216 -19.96 51.02 -30.03
N GLU A 217 -20.05 51.73 -28.90
CA GLU A 217 -18.92 52.49 -28.34
C GLU A 217 -17.73 51.61 -27.99
N ILE A 218 -17.97 50.39 -27.50
CA ILE A 218 -16.91 49.42 -27.17
C ILE A 218 -16.17 48.99 -28.45
N PHE A 219 -16.92 48.78 -29.54
CA PHE A 219 -16.37 48.35 -30.82
C PHE A 219 -15.66 49.51 -31.54
N LYS A 220 -16.21 50.73 -31.50
CA LYS A 220 -15.58 51.96 -32.04
C LYS A 220 -14.25 52.26 -31.36
N SER A 221 -14.20 52.16 -30.04
CA SER A 221 -12.95 52.34 -29.28
C SER A 221 -11.85 51.36 -29.74
N LYS A 222 -12.21 50.11 -30.06
CA LYS A 222 -11.25 49.13 -30.61
C LYS A 222 -10.78 49.49 -32.01
N ILE A 223 -11.65 50.01 -32.86
CA ILE A 223 -11.30 50.47 -34.21
C ILE A 223 -10.34 51.67 -34.14
N GLU A 224 -10.63 52.65 -33.29
CA GLU A 224 -9.76 53.80 -33.04
C GLU A 224 -8.38 53.35 -32.56
N GLN A 225 -8.36 52.45 -31.57
CA GLN A 225 -7.13 51.90 -31.03
C GLN A 225 -6.26 51.24 -32.11
N VAL A 226 -6.85 50.42 -32.99
CA VAL A 226 -6.14 49.72 -34.09
C VAL A 226 -5.55 50.71 -35.10
N LEU A 227 -6.32 51.74 -35.46
CA LEU A 227 -5.87 52.77 -36.41
C LEU A 227 -4.79 53.67 -35.80
N GLU A 228 -4.75 53.85 -34.48
CA GLU A 228 -3.65 54.56 -33.80
C GLU A 228 -2.38 53.71 -33.71
N ILE A 229 -2.50 52.45 -33.27
CA ILE A 229 -1.32 51.58 -33.05
C ILE A 229 -0.79 50.93 -34.33
N GLN A 230 -1.60 50.91 -35.40
CA GLN A 230 -1.28 50.28 -36.69
C GLN A 230 -0.89 48.79 -36.56
N GLN A 231 -1.47 48.09 -35.58
CA GLN A 231 -1.26 46.67 -35.33
C GLN A 231 -2.60 45.97 -35.09
N PRO A 232 -2.71 44.67 -35.43
CA PRO A 232 -3.92 43.92 -35.18
C PRO A 232 -4.24 43.77 -33.70
N ILE A 233 -5.52 43.90 -33.34
CA ILE A 233 -6.03 43.62 -31.99
C ILE A 233 -6.99 42.44 -32.04
N ASN A 234 -6.82 41.51 -31.11
CA ASN A 234 -7.74 40.40 -30.90
C ASN A 234 -8.48 40.58 -29.58
N PHE A 235 -9.77 40.26 -29.57
CA PHE A 235 -10.57 40.24 -28.34
C PHE A 235 -11.83 39.38 -28.51
N GLU A 236 -12.46 39.01 -27.40
CA GLU A 236 -13.64 38.15 -27.37
C GLU A 236 -14.88 38.95 -26.95
N TYR A 237 -16.03 38.62 -27.54
CA TYR A 237 -17.31 39.24 -27.23
C TYR A 237 -18.44 38.22 -27.45
N SER A 238 -19.63 38.50 -26.93
CA SER A 238 -20.80 37.64 -27.12
C SER A 238 -22.00 38.40 -27.69
N LEU A 239 -22.76 37.73 -28.53
CA LEU A 239 -24.06 38.18 -29.05
C LEU A 239 -25.19 37.34 -28.46
N GLU A 240 -26.33 37.96 -28.24
CA GLU A 240 -27.55 37.27 -27.81
C GLU A 240 -28.50 37.17 -29.00
N LEU A 241 -28.57 36.00 -29.62
CA LEU A 241 -29.33 35.68 -30.82
C LEU A 241 -30.46 34.72 -30.43
N GLU A 242 -31.72 35.12 -30.60
CA GLU A 242 -32.91 34.25 -30.39
C GLU A 242 -32.88 33.47 -29.05
N ASN A 243 -32.56 34.14 -27.93
CA ASN A 243 -32.36 33.56 -26.59
C ASN A 243 -31.17 32.59 -26.44
N ARG A 244 -30.18 32.66 -27.33
CA ARG A 244 -28.90 31.93 -27.22
C ARG A 244 -27.73 32.90 -27.26
N GLN A 245 -26.78 32.70 -26.36
CA GLN A 245 -25.54 33.47 -26.34
C GLN A 245 -24.50 32.81 -27.23
N ILE A 246 -24.06 33.51 -28.27
CA ILE A 246 -23.01 33.08 -29.21
C ILE A 246 -21.73 33.86 -28.89
N TRP A 247 -20.62 33.17 -28.75
CA TRP A 247 -19.32 33.76 -28.43
C TRP A 247 -18.46 33.89 -29.68
N PHE A 248 -17.88 35.07 -29.88
CA PHE A 248 -16.99 35.38 -30.99
C PHE A 248 -15.61 35.78 -30.51
N ILE A 249 -14.58 35.38 -31.26
CA ILE A 249 -13.27 36.02 -31.23
C ILE A 249 -13.13 36.91 -32.45
N ALA A 250 -12.92 38.21 -32.24
CA ALA A 250 -12.66 39.18 -33.28
C ALA A 250 -11.16 39.47 -33.41
N SER A 251 -10.69 39.60 -34.65
CA SER A 251 -9.42 40.19 -35.03
C SER A 251 -9.67 41.42 -35.89
N ILE A 252 -9.15 42.57 -35.48
CA ILE A 252 -9.26 43.82 -36.23
C ILE A 252 -7.87 44.21 -36.71
N ALA A 253 -7.71 44.54 -38.00
CA ALA A 253 -6.45 45.00 -38.57
C ALA A 253 -6.65 46.20 -39.49
N PRO A 254 -5.69 47.14 -39.58
CA PRO A 254 -5.77 48.27 -40.49
C PRO A 254 -5.54 47.80 -41.94
N THR A 255 -6.32 48.35 -42.88
CA THR A 255 -6.15 48.12 -44.33
C THR A 255 -5.76 49.41 -45.06
N SER A 256 -6.09 50.57 -44.49
CA SER A 256 -5.61 51.89 -44.88
C SER A 256 -5.66 52.84 -43.66
N GLU A 257 -5.37 54.13 -43.85
CA GLU A 257 -5.42 55.14 -42.78
C GLU A 257 -6.80 55.27 -42.12
N ASN A 258 -7.88 54.95 -42.85
CA ASN A 258 -9.27 55.11 -42.37
C ASN A 258 -10.10 53.83 -42.43
N THR A 259 -9.55 52.72 -42.94
CA THR A 259 -10.31 51.48 -43.09
C THR A 259 -9.68 50.35 -42.29
N VAL A 260 -10.51 49.60 -41.58
CA VAL A 260 -10.11 48.37 -40.90
C VAL A 260 -10.83 47.17 -41.48
N VAL A 261 -10.20 46.00 -41.42
CA VAL A 261 -10.86 44.72 -41.60
C VAL A 261 -11.15 44.13 -40.23
N TRP A 262 -12.36 43.61 -40.07
CA TRP A 262 -12.85 42.94 -38.88
C TRP A 262 -13.17 41.50 -39.24
N VAL A 263 -12.48 40.56 -38.62
CA VAL A 263 -12.70 39.11 -38.81
C VAL A 263 -13.22 38.55 -37.50
N ALA A 264 -14.46 38.06 -37.48
CA ALA A 264 -15.06 37.43 -36.30
C ALA A 264 -15.33 35.94 -36.55
N ARG A 265 -14.86 35.11 -35.62
CA ARG A 265 -15.03 33.65 -35.63
C ARG A 265 -15.87 33.20 -34.45
N ASP A 266 -16.82 32.31 -34.68
CA ASP A 266 -17.57 31.64 -33.62
C ASP A 266 -16.67 30.69 -32.81
N ILE A 267 -16.69 30.87 -31.50
CA ILE A 267 -15.96 30.06 -30.51
C ILE A 267 -16.90 29.49 -29.43
N SER A 268 -18.21 29.45 -29.70
CA SER A 268 -19.24 28.93 -28.79
C SER A 268 -18.96 27.48 -28.42
N ASP A 269 -18.59 26.64 -29.38
CA ASP A 269 -18.21 25.23 -29.14
C ASP A 269 -17.00 25.12 -28.20
N ARG A 270 -16.03 26.04 -28.32
CA ARG A 270 -14.87 26.09 -27.43
C ARG A 270 -15.30 26.41 -25.99
N TYR A 271 -16.15 27.41 -25.81
CA TYR A 271 -16.68 27.77 -24.48
C TYR A 271 -17.53 26.66 -23.86
N LEU A 272 -18.36 25.98 -24.66
CA LEU A 272 -19.14 24.82 -24.22
C LEU A 272 -18.22 23.66 -23.80
N ALA A 273 -17.18 23.37 -24.59
CA ALA A 273 -16.19 22.35 -24.28
C ALA A 273 -15.38 22.69 -23.01
N GLU A 274 -14.95 23.94 -22.83
CA GLU A 274 -14.26 24.40 -21.63
C GLU A 274 -15.15 24.32 -20.39
N ALA A 275 -16.42 24.71 -20.50
CA ALA A 275 -17.40 24.60 -19.41
C ALA A 275 -17.64 23.14 -19.03
N ALA A 276 -17.80 22.24 -20.02
CA ALA A 276 -17.93 20.81 -19.79
C ALA A 276 -16.68 20.21 -19.14
N GLN A 277 -15.48 20.62 -19.57
CA GLN A 277 -14.22 20.19 -18.97
C GLN A 277 -14.10 20.68 -17.52
N LYS A 278 -14.48 21.94 -17.23
CA LYS A 278 -14.49 22.47 -15.86
C LYS A 278 -15.46 21.71 -14.96
N ARG A 279 -16.67 21.38 -15.44
CA ARG A 279 -17.65 20.55 -14.71
C ARG A 279 -17.10 19.16 -14.43
N ARG A 280 -16.54 18.49 -15.44
CA ARG A 280 -15.90 17.18 -15.28
C ARG A 280 -14.75 17.20 -14.27
N ALA A 281 -13.87 18.20 -14.34
CA ALA A 281 -12.78 18.36 -13.38
C ALA A 281 -13.28 18.63 -11.95
N ALA A 282 -14.40 19.36 -11.79
CA ALA A 282 -15.03 19.56 -10.48
C ALA A 282 -15.60 18.24 -9.92
N MET A 283 -16.26 17.45 -10.78
CA MET A 283 -16.76 16.11 -10.42
C MET A 283 -15.62 15.16 -10.00
N ASP A 284 -14.53 15.10 -10.76
CA ASP A 284 -13.36 14.27 -10.43
C ASP A 284 -12.73 14.68 -9.09
N ARG A 285 -12.65 15.98 -8.82
CA ARG A 285 -12.17 16.50 -7.51
C ARG A 285 -13.11 16.12 -6.37
N LEU A 286 -14.42 16.20 -6.59
CA LEU A 286 -15.42 15.81 -5.59
C LEU A 286 -15.31 14.32 -5.25
N LEU A 287 -15.27 13.45 -6.27
CA LEU A 287 -15.07 12.00 -6.09
C LEU A 287 -13.75 11.69 -5.38
N GLY A 288 -12.66 12.38 -5.77
CA GLY A 288 -11.36 12.24 -5.11
C GLY A 288 -11.40 12.62 -3.62
N ASN A 289 -12.10 13.70 -3.26
CA ASN A 289 -12.27 14.11 -1.87
C ASN A 289 -13.13 13.13 -1.07
N ILE A 290 -14.24 12.65 -1.65
CA ILE A 290 -15.10 11.62 -1.03
C ILE A 290 -14.30 10.34 -0.79
N SER A 291 -13.59 9.84 -1.81
CA SER A 291 -12.78 8.64 -1.68
C SER A 291 -11.68 8.79 -0.62
N ARG A 292 -11.06 9.98 -0.51
CA ARG A 292 -10.06 10.26 0.52
C ARG A 292 -10.68 10.27 1.92
N ALA A 293 -11.87 10.85 2.08
CA ALA A 293 -12.58 10.84 3.37
C ALA A 293 -12.80 9.40 3.88
N PHE A 294 -13.22 8.47 3.02
CA PHE A 294 -13.39 7.05 3.38
C PHE A 294 -12.08 6.29 3.66
N LEU A 295 -10.93 6.81 3.26
CA LEU A 295 -9.62 6.22 3.56
C LEU A 295 -9.02 6.77 4.85
N ASP A 296 -9.19 8.07 5.10
CA ASP A 296 -8.46 8.80 6.15
C ASP A 296 -9.30 9.04 7.42
N GLN A 297 -10.62 8.88 7.36
CA GLN A 297 -11.54 9.17 8.46
C GLN A 297 -12.34 7.93 8.88
N ASP A 298 -13.02 8.02 10.03
CA ASP A 298 -14.02 7.03 10.40
C ASP A 298 -15.20 7.04 9.43
N ILE A 299 -15.91 5.91 9.36
CA ILE A 299 -16.95 5.71 8.35
C ILE A 299 -18.11 6.69 8.48
N ASP A 300 -18.50 7.07 9.69
CA ASP A 300 -19.64 7.93 9.93
C ASP A 300 -19.31 9.38 9.54
N THR A 301 -18.11 9.86 9.88
CA THR A 301 -17.61 11.18 9.45
C THR A 301 -17.47 11.24 7.93
N ALA A 302 -16.93 10.19 7.30
CA ALA A 302 -16.77 10.13 5.86
C ALA A 302 -18.13 10.12 5.14
N ILE A 303 -19.13 9.40 5.66
CA ILE A 303 -20.50 9.42 5.17
C ILE A 303 -21.10 10.81 5.30
N HIS A 304 -21.01 11.44 6.46
CA HIS A 304 -21.58 12.78 6.69
C HIS A 304 -20.96 13.83 5.74
N PHE A 305 -19.64 13.81 5.58
CA PHE A 305 -18.94 14.64 4.60
C PHE A 305 -19.47 14.38 3.17
N THR A 306 -19.60 13.11 2.79
CA THR A 306 -20.09 12.70 1.48
C THR A 306 -21.50 13.20 1.21
N LEU A 307 -22.41 13.00 2.16
CA LEU A 307 -23.81 13.44 2.09
C LEU A 307 -23.91 14.97 1.93
N SER A 308 -23.14 15.73 2.71
CA SER A 308 -23.05 17.19 2.57
C SER A 308 -22.58 17.59 1.18
N LYS A 309 -21.51 16.98 0.67
CA LYS A 309 -20.93 17.40 -0.61
C LYS A 309 -21.80 17.04 -1.81
N ILE A 310 -22.45 15.88 -1.80
CA ILE A 310 -23.38 15.53 -2.87
C ILE A 310 -24.64 16.40 -2.83
N GLY A 311 -25.17 16.69 -1.63
CA GLY A 311 -26.34 17.56 -1.48
C GLY A 311 -26.08 18.99 -1.95
N GLU A 312 -24.91 19.54 -1.62
CA GLU A 312 -24.44 20.84 -2.15
C GLU A 312 -24.26 20.80 -3.68
N TYR A 313 -23.60 19.76 -4.20
CA TYR A 313 -23.33 19.64 -5.64
C TYR A 313 -24.62 19.54 -6.47
N THR A 314 -25.61 18.81 -5.96
CA THR A 314 -26.91 18.66 -6.62
C THR A 314 -27.90 19.76 -6.23
N ALA A 315 -27.48 20.79 -5.48
CA ALA A 315 -28.36 21.86 -5.00
C ALA A 315 -29.68 21.32 -4.42
N SER A 316 -29.59 20.33 -3.53
CA SER A 316 -30.73 19.61 -2.97
C SER A 316 -30.89 19.87 -1.48
N ASP A 317 -32.12 19.70 -0.99
CA ASP A 317 -32.47 20.02 0.39
C ASP A 317 -31.93 18.99 1.38
N ARG A 318 -31.89 17.71 0.97
CA ARG A 318 -31.49 16.60 1.84
C ARG A 318 -30.78 15.49 1.08
N SER A 319 -29.88 14.80 1.77
CA SER A 319 -29.24 13.58 1.30
C SER A 319 -29.11 12.59 2.45
N TYR A 320 -29.23 11.29 2.17
CA TYR A 320 -29.31 10.29 3.22
C TYR A 320 -28.80 8.91 2.79
N ILE A 321 -28.56 8.04 3.78
CA ILE A 321 -28.34 6.61 3.58
C ILE A 321 -29.38 5.81 4.34
N ILE A 322 -30.10 4.95 3.63
CA ILE A 322 -30.99 3.94 4.21
C ILE A 322 -30.29 2.58 4.18
N ARG A 323 -30.37 1.85 5.29
CA ARG A 323 -29.92 0.46 5.42
C ARG A 323 -31.12 -0.45 5.59
N PHE A 324 -31.04 -1.64 5.00
CA PHE A 324 -32.04 -2.69 5.22
C PHE A 324 -31.58 -3.62 6.36
N CYS A 325 -32.48 -3.92 7.30
CA CYS A 325 -32.23 -4.79 8.45
C CYS A 325 -33.26 -5.93 8.54
N ASP A 326 -33.04 -6.87 9.47
CA ASP A 326 -33.79 -8.13 9.65
C ASP A 326 -34.15 -8.83 8.33
N GLN A 327 -33.13 -9.28 7.59
CA GLN A 327 -33.31 -9.97 6.30
C GLN A 327 -34.10 -9.15 5.25
N GLN A 328 -33.91 -7.83 5.26
CA GLN A 328 -34.58 -6.87 4.37
C GLN A 328 -36.09 -6.70 4.61
N LYS A 329 -36.57 -6.92 5.83
CA LYS A 329 -37.96 -6.62 6.21
C LYS A 329 -38.17 -5.17 6.62
N TYR A 330 -37.13 -4.54 7.17
CA TYR A 330 -37.21 -3.17 7.65
C TYR A 330 -36.13 -2.32 7.00
N LEU A 331 -36.41 -1.03 6.90
CA LEU A 331 -35.47 0.00 6.47
C LEU A 331 -35.26 1.00 7.61
N SER A 332 -34.03 1.45 7.77
CA SER A 332 -33.66 2.49 8.73
C SER A 332 -32.75 3.51 8.05
N MET A 333 -33.06 4.78 8.23
CA MET A 333 -32.20 5.88 7.82
C MET A 333 -31.03 5.99 8.79
N THR A 334 -29.84 5.60 8.36
CA THR A 334 -28.66 5.59 9.23
C THR A 334 -27.94 6.93 9.27
N HIS A 335 -28.00 7.69 8.19
CA HIS A 335 -27.31 8.96 8.04
C HIS A 335 -28.17 9.91 7.23
N GLU A 336 -28.14 11.19 7.60
CA GLU A 336 -28.86 12.25 6.92
C GLU A 336 -28.04 13.54 7.01
N TRP A 337 -28.01 14.29 5.92
CA TRP A 337 -27.58 15.67 5.86
C TRP A 337 -28.74 16.52 5.33
N CYS A 338 -28.93 17.70 5.92
CA CYS A 338 -29.96 18.66 5.53
C CYS A 338 -29.32 20.03 5.26
N ALA A 339 -29.82 20.73 4.24
CA ALA A 339 -29.59 22.16 4.05
C ALA A 339 -30.30 22.96 5.16
N GLU A 340 -29.87 24.21 5.41
CA GLU A 340 -30.43 25.06 6.47
C GLU A 340 -31.94 25.29 6.34
N THR A 341 -32.48 25.15 5.13
CA THR A 341 -33.90 25.33 4.78
C THR A 341 -34.75 24.08 4.98
N ALA A 342 -34.16 22.94 5.35
CA ALA A 342 -34.84 21.65 5.40
C ALA A 342 -34.88 21.05 6.81
N GLU A 343 -35.99 20.37 7.14
CA GLU A 343 -36.16 19.69 8.42
C GLU A 343 -35.41 18.35 8.45
N TYR A 344 -34.83 18.02 9.61
CA TYR A 344 -34.15 16.75 9.88
C TYR A 344 -35.17 15.63 10.16
N GLN A 345 -35.01 14.46 9.53
CA GLN A 345 -36.01 13.38 9.53
C GLN A 345 -35.47 11.98 9.87
N LYS A 346 -34.17 11.83 10.18
CA LYS A 346 -33.57 10.54 10.56
C LYS A 346 -34.36 9.81 11.62
N GLU A 347 -34.79 10.52 12.66
CA GLU A 347 -35.50 9.94 13.80
C GLU A 347 -36.88 9.38 13.42
N LEU A 348 -37.50 9.90 12.35
CA LEU A 348 -38.82 9.47 11.89
C LEU A 348 -38.77 8.18 11.06
N LEU A 349 -37.60 7.86 10.50
CA LEU A 349 -37.40 6.73 9.59
C LEU A 349 -36.47 5.68 10.20
N GLN A 350 -36.86 5.12 11.35
CA GLN A 350 -36.16 4.01 12.01
C GLN A 350 -37.05 2.76 12.03
N GLU A 351 -36.51 1.63 11.59
CA GLU A 351 -37.18 0.32 11.59
C GLU A 351 -38.55 0.33 10.90
N ILE A 352 -38.64 1.05 9.79
CA ILE A 352 -39.87 1.18 9.00
C ILE A 352 -40.05 -0.09 8.15
N PRO A 353 -41.22 -0.74 8.16
CA PRO A 353 -41.48 -1.89 7.28
C PRO A 353 -41.32 -1.49 5.82
N VAL A 354 -40.64 -2.33 5.02
CA VAL A 354 -40.41 -2.05 3.58
C VAL A 354 -41.72 -1.95 2.79
N GLU A 355 -42.81 -2.53 3.29
CA GLU A 355 -44.17 -2.43 2.74
C GLU A 355 -44.75 -1.01 2.81
N THR A 356 -44.10 -0.09 3.53
CA THR A 356 -44.46 1.34 3.54
C THR A 356 -44.11 2.01 2.21
N PHE A 357 -43.10 1.52 1.50
CA PHE A 357 -42.64 2.01 0.20
C PHE A 357 -42.55 0.87 -0.83
N PRO A 358 -43.66 0.18 -1.13
CA PRO A 358 -43.64 -1.08 -1.85
C PRO A 358 -43.15 -0.93 -3.29
N TRP A 359 -43.49 0.16 -3.98
CA TRP A 359 -43.06 0.38 -5.37
C TRP A 359 -41.58 0.71 -5.44
N MET A 360 -41.11 1.65 -4.61
CA MET A 360 -39.70 2.06 -4.57
C MET A 360 -38.80 0.90 -4.16
N TYR A 361 -39.19 0.14 -3.13
CA TYR A 361 -38.44 -1.02 -2.66
C TYR A 361 -38.32 -2.11 -3.74
N ALA A 362 -39.41 -2.39 -4.48
CA ALA A 362 -39.37 -3.35 -5.59
C ALA A 362 -38.39 -2.94 -6.70
N GLN A 363 -38.26 -1.65 -7.02
CA GLN A 363 -37.27 -1.17 -7.99
C GLN A 363 -35.84 -1.31 -7.46
N LEU A 364 -35.60 -0.98 -6.19
CA LEU A 364 -34.28 -1.11 -5.56
C LEU A 364 -33.81 -2.56 -5.49
N LEU A 365 -34.71 -3.51 -5.23
CA LEU A 365 -34.42 -4.95 -5.28
C LEU A 365 -33.98 -5.43 -6.67
N LEU A 366 -34.49 -4.80 -7.73
CA LEU A 366 -34.06 -5.04 -9.11
C LEU A 366 -32.74 -4.34 -9.46
N GLY A 367 -32.12 -3.63 -8.51
CA GLY A 367 -30.90 -2.85 -8.72
C GLY A 367 -31.14 -1.59 -9.58
N LYS A 368 -32.39 -1.13 -9.70
CA LYS A 368 -32.73 0.05 -10.50
C LYS A 368 -32.65 1.32 -9.66
N THR A 369 -32.15 2.39 -10.29
CA THR A 369 -32.28 3.76 -9.76
C THR A 369 -33.76 4.15 -9.72
N VAL A 370 -34.20 4.67 -8.59
CA VAL A 370 -35.54 5.25 -8.44
C VAL A 370 -35.42 6.74 -8.61
N ASP A 371 -35.88 7.25 -9.74
CA ASP A 371 -35.87 8.67 -10.10
C ASP A 371 -37.33 9.18 -10.12
N ILE A 372 -37.64 10.06 -9.18
CA ILE A 372 -38.94 10.71 -9.02
C ILE A 372 -38.74 12.21 -9.19
N ALA A 373 -39.01 12.72 -10.39
CA ALA A 373 -38.88 14.14 -10.68
C ALA A 373 -39.96 15.01 -10.01
N ASP A 374 -41.14 14.44 -9.78
CA ASP A 374 -42.22 15.03 -9.01
C ASP A 374 -43.10 13.92 -8.39
N VAL A 375 -43.22 13.91 -7.07
CA VAL A 375 -44.04 12.97 -6.30
C VAL A 375 -45.51 13.02 -6.73
N ASP A 376 -45.98 14.16 -7.24
CA ASP A 376 -47.36 14.26 -7.73
C ASP A 376 -47.63 13.42 -8.97
N ASN A 377 -46.60 13.18 -9.78
CA ASN A 377 -46.67 12.49 -11.06
C ASN A 377 -46.30 11.00 -10.96
N LEU A 378 -46.25 10.44 -9.75
CA LEU A 378 -46.01 9.01 -9.55
C LEU A 378 -47.09 8.14 -10.21
N PRO A 379 -46.72 6.95 -10.70
CA PRO A 379 -47.65 6.07 -11.38
C PRO A 379 -48.72 5.51 -10.41
N PRO A 380 -49.88 5.06 -10.92
CA PRO A 380 -51.01 4.60 -10.09
C PRO A 380 -50.67 3.44 -9.14
N GLU A 381 -49.68 2.61 -9.49
CA GLU A 381 -49.18 1.52 -8.64
C GLU A 381 -48.34 1.99 -7.43
N ALA A 382 -47.92 3.25 -7.38
CA ALA A 382 -47.05 3.82 -6.33
C ALA A 382 -47.80 4.71 -5.32
N VAL A 383 -49.12 4.52 -5.14
CA VAL A 383 -49.96 5.35 -4.26
C VAL A 383 -49.52 5.31 -2.79
N ALA A 384 -49.10 4.13 -2.30
CA ALA A 384 -48.58 3.97 -0.95
C ALA A 384 -47.30 4.81 -0.76
N ASP A 385 -46.35 4.68 -1.69
CA ASP A 385 -45.11 5.47 -1.73
C ASP A 385 -45.40 6.97 -1.81
N LYS A 386 -46.35 7.42 -2.66
CA LYS A 386 -46.74 8.83 -2.75
C LYS A 386 -47.23 9.36 -1.41
N THR A 387 -48.06 8.60 -0.71
CA THR A 387 -48.61 8.98 0.61
C THR A 387 -47.49 9.08 1.64
N ALA A 388 -46.60 8.08 1.68
CA ALA A 388 -45.48 8.04 2.59
C ALA A 388 -44.47 9.17 2.32
N LEU A 389 -44.08 9.41 1.07
CA LEU A 389 -43.16 10.48 0.67
C LEU A 389 -43.72 11.88 0.97
N THR A 390 -45.03 12.08 0.81
CA THR A 390 -45.69 13.35 1.17
C THR A 390 -45.64 13.59 2.68
N SER A 391 -45.78 12.53 3.49
CA SER A 391 -45.71 12.65 4.97
C SER A 391 -44.33 13.06 5.49
N VAL A 392 -43.28 12.85 4.68
CA VAL A 392 -41.89 13.20 4.98
C VAL A 392 -41.42 14.39 4.14
N SER A 393 -42.33 15.27 3.71
CA SER A 393 -42.03 16.54 3.01
C SER A 393 -41.09 16.36 1.80
N THR A 394 -41.39 15.39 0.93
CA THR A 394 -40.61 15.10 -0.29
C THR A 394 -41.37 15.54 -1.53
N ARG A 395 -40.76 16.39 -2.38
CA ARG A 395 -41.31 16.82 -3.66
C ARG A 395 -40.68 16.11 -4.86
N ALA A 396 -39.36 15.95 -4.85
CA ALA A 396 -38.63 15.11 -5.81
C ALA A 396 -37.55 14.31 -5.07
N LEU A 397 -37.21 13.15 -5.61
CA LEU A 397 -36.28 12.22 -4.98
C LEU A 397 -35.54 11.39 -6.02
N ILE A 398 -34.25 11.15 -5.78
CA ILE A 398 -33.51 10.08 -6.44
C ILE A 398 -32.91 9.13 -5.39
N ASN A 399 -33.11 7.83 -5.59
CA ASN A 399 -32.55 6.78 -4.76
C ASN A 399 -31.68 5.84 -5.61
N ILE A 400 -30.40 5.75 -5.24
CA ILE A 400 -29.42 4.85 -5.86
C ILE A 400 -29.24 3.61 -4.97
N PRO A 401 -29.40 2.39 -5.49
CA PRO A 401 -29.18 1.17 -4.72
C PRO A 401 -27.69 1.00 -4.37
N LEU A 402 -27.41 0.72 -3.10
CA LEU A 402 -26.08 0.37 -2.60
C LEU A 402 -25.91 -1.14 -2.74
N LEU A 403 -25.24 -1.56 -3.82
CA LEU A 403 -25.02 -2.97 -4.13
C LEU A 403 -23.60 -3.40 -3.75
N HIS A 404 -23.47 -4.45 -2.95
CA HIS A 404 -22.20 -5.11 -2.71
C HIS A 404 -22.32 -6.58 -3.11
N ARG A 405 -21.47 -7.05 -4.03
CA ARG A 405 -21.52 -8.43 -4.59
C ARG A 405 -22.92 -8.84 -5.08
N ASN A 406 -23.59 -7.92 -5.78
CA ASN A 406 -24.96 -8.09 -6.30
C ASN A 406 -26.05 -8.29 -5.23
N GLN A 407 -25.76 -7.96 -3.96
CA GLN A 407 -26.72 -7.93 -2.86
C GLN A 407 -27.05 -6.47 -2.50
N LEU A 408 -28.33 -6.17 -2.33
CA LEU A 408 -28.80 -4.86 -1.87
C LEU A 408 -28.52 -4.69 -0.37
N VAL A 409 -27.63 -3.75 -0.07
CA VAL A 409 -27.21 -3.39 1.30
C VAL A 409 -28.02 -2.20 1.84
N GLY A 410 -28.48 -1.33 0.93
CA GLY A 410 -29.16 -0.09 1.28
C GLY A 410 -29.47 0.75 0.05
N CYS A 411 -29.81 2.01 0.25
CA CYS A 411 -29.79 3.02 -0.81
C CYS A 411 -29.20 4.34 -0.29
N ILE A 412 -28.63 5.11 -1.21
CA ILE A 412 -28.28 6.52 -0.99
C ILE A 412 -29.31 7.37 -1.72
N GLY A 413 -29.91 8.31 -0.99
CA GLY A 413 -31.01 9.12 -1.49
C GLY A 413 -30.67 10.60 -1.48
N ILE A 414 -31.22 11.34 -2.44
CA ILE A 414 -31.22 12.80 -2.47
C ILE A 414 -32.66 13.29 -2.70
N VAL A 415 -33.05 14.33 -1.96
CA VAL A 415 -34.40 14.88 -1.94
C VAL A 415 -34.40 16.39 -2.13
N THR A 416 -35.38 16.87 -2.90
CA THR A 416 -35.87 18.25 -2.81
C THR A 416 -37.24 18.25 -2.14
N ALA A 417 -37.43 19.12 -1.15
CA ALA A 417 -38.61 19.15 -0.30
C ALA A 417 -39.75 19.97 -0.92
N TYR A 418 -39.42 21.00 -1.70
CA TYR A 418 -40.40 22.01 -2.13
C TYR A 418 -40.59 22.13 -3.64
N THR A 419 -39.57 21.79 -4.43
CA THR A 419 -39.59 22.00 -5.89
C THR A 419 -39.45 20.68 -6.63
N PRO A 420 -40.19 20.48 -7.74
CA PRO A 420 -39.90 19.40 -8.69
C PRO A 420 -38.47 19.56 -9.22
N LYS A 421 -37.80 18.44 -9.48
CA LYS A 421 -36.43 18.46 -10.01
C LYS A 421 -36.22 17.34 -11.02
N GLN A 422 -35.71 17.68 -12.19
CA GLN A 422 -35.17 16.69 -13.12
C GLN A 422 -33.68 16.50 -12.86
N TRP A 423 -33.28 15.26 -12.60
CA TRP A 423 -31.87 14.90 -12.39
C TRP A 423 -31.17 14.72 -13.74
N THR A 424 -30.02 15.33 -13.88
CA THR A 424 -29.19 15.20 -15.08
C THR A 424 -28.49 13.85 -15.11
N GLU A 425 -28.15 13.33 -16.30
CA GLU A 425 -27.37 12.08 -16.40
C GLU A 425 -26.03 12.16 -15.66
N GLU A 426 -25.42 13.36 -15.62
CA GLU A 426 -24.18 13.62 -14.88
C GLU A 426 -24.36 13.43 -13.37
N GLU A 427 -25.43 13.99 -12.79
CA GLU A 427 -25.76 13.79 -11.36
C GLU A 427 -26.05 12.32 -11.06
N ILE A 428 -26.85 11.64 -11.90
CA ILE A 428 -27.17 10.22 -11.71
C ILE A 428 -25.89 9.37 -11.71
N ASN A 429 -24.98 9.62 -12.64
CA ASN A 429 -23.72 8.88 -12.75
C ASN A 429 -22.79 9.17 -11.56
N LEU A 430 -22.70 10.42 -11.11
CA LEU A 430 -21.98 10.78 -9.89
C LEU A 430 -22.51 10.00 -8.67
N LEU A 431 -23.83 10.00 -8.48
CA LEU A 431 -24.46 9.33 -7.33
C LEU A 431 -24.30 7.81 -7.38
N LYS A 432 -24.28 7.21 -8.58
CA LYS A 432 -23.94 5.79 -8.75
C LYS A 432 -22.52 5.48 -8.29
N LEU A 433 -21.53 6.28 -8.73
CA LEU A 433 -20.13 6.10 -8.33
C LEU A 433 -19.95 6.30 -6.82
N VAL A 434 -20.57 7.34 -6.25
CA VAL A 434 -20.57 7.55 -4.79
C VAL A 434 -21.25 6.39 -4.07
N GLY A 435 -22.37 5.89 -4.59
CA GLY A 435 -23.06 4.73 -4.06
C GLY A 435 -22.19 3.48 -4.02
N GLU A 436 -21.38 3.23 -5.05
CA GLU A 436 -20.41 2.13 -5.06
C GLU A 436 -19.35 2.28 -3.96
N ILE A 437 -18.77 3.48 -3.82
CA ILE A 437 -17.77 3.78 -2.76
C ILE A 437 -18.38 3.53 -1.38
N VAL A 438 -19.57 4.06 -1.14
CA VAL A 438 -20.31 3.92 0.12
C VAL A 438 -20.65 2.46 0.39
N ALA A 439 -21.15 1.71 -0.61
CA ALA A 439 -21.52 0.30 -0.46
C ALA A 439 -20.31 -0.57 -0.09
N ILE A 440 -19.16 -0.35 -0.75
CA ILE A 440 -17.91 -1.06 -0.45
C ILE A 440 -17.42 -0.73 0.96
N SER A 441 -17.41 0.55 1.34
CA SER A 441 -16.95 1.00 2.66
C SER A 441 -17.82 0.44 3.79
N LEU A 442 -19.15 0.47 3.63
CA LEU A 442 -20.08 -0.11 4.59
C LEU A 442 -19.88 -1.63 4.74
N ALA A 443 -19.77 -2.37 3.63
CA ALA A 443 -19.55 -3.82 3.68
C ALA A 443 -18.20 -4.18 4.32
N ARG A 444 -17.16 -3.38 4.07
CA ARG A 444 -15.85 -3.54 4.71
C ARG A 444 -15.93 -3.33 6.21
N ASN A 445 -16.64 -2.29 6.67
CA ASN A 445 -16.82 -2.00 8.09
C ASN A 445 -17.61 -3.11 8.80
N ASP A 446 -18.70 -3.57 8.21
CA ASP A 446 -19.49 -4.70 8.74
C ASP A 446 -18.64 -5.96 8.90
N ALA A 447 -17.79 -6.28 7.92
CA ALA A 447 -16.88 -7.42 7.96
C ALA A 447 -15.79 -7.26 9.04
N GLU A 448 -15.26 -6.05 9.22
CA GLU A 448 -14.25 -5.77 10.24
C GLU A 448 -14.82 -5.91 11.66
N ILE A 449 -16.02 -5.38 11.91
CA ILE A 449 -16.72 -5.53 13.19
C ILE A 449 -16.97 -7.02 13.49
N ALA A 450 -17.47 -7.78 12.51
CA ALA A 450 -17.71 -9.22 12.67
C ALA A 450 -16.40 -9.99 12.97
N ARG A 451 -15.29 -9.63 12.31
CA ARG A 451 -13.98 -10.23 12.53
C ARG A 451 -13.44 -9.95 13.94
N GLN A 452 -13.60 -8.71 14.42
CA GLN A 452 -13.18 -8.33 15.77
C GLN A 452 -13.96 -9.11 16.83
N GLN A 453 -15.28 -9.20 16.69
CA GLN A 453 -16.13 -9.99 17.59
C GLN A 453 -15.75 -11.48 17.60
N ALA A 454 -15.52 -12.08 16.43
CA ALA A 454 -15.10 -13.48 16.33
C ALA A 454 -13.73 -13.73 16.99
N THR A 455 -12.79 -12.81 16.81
CA THR A 455 -11.46 -12.90 17.42
C THR A 455 -11.53 -12.79 18.94
N GLN A 456 -12.33 -11.86 19.46
CA GLN A 456 -12.50 -11.66 20.89
C GLN A 456 -13.19 -12.87 21.54
N ALA A 457 -14.21 -13.44 20.91
CA ALA A 457 -14.88 -14.65 21.37
C ALA A 457 -13.94 -15.86 21.39
N ALA A 458 -13.13 -16.04 20.34
CA ALA A 458 -12.13 -17.11 20.27
C ALA A 458 -11.06 -16.98 21.37
N PHE A 459 -10.57 -15.76 21.61
CA PHE A 459 -9.61 -15.49 22.68
C PHE A 459 -10.19 -15.79 24.07
N ALA A 460 -11.43 -15.32 24.33
CA ALA A 460 -12.13 -15.60 25.59
C ALA A 460 -12.32 -17.11 25.81
N ALA A 461 -12.73 -17.85 24.78
CA ALA A 461 -12.90 -19.30 24.85
C ALA A 461 -11.56 -20.03 25.13
N SER A 462 -10.48 -19.62 24.48
CA SER A 462 -9.13 -20.20 24.69
C SER A 462 -8.62 -19.97 26.11
N LYS A 463 -8.79 -18.74 26.62
CA LYS A 463 -8.43 -18.38 27.99
C LYS A 463 -9.23 -19.20 29.01
N ALA A 464 -10.55 -19.30 28.84
CA ALA A 464 -11.41 -20.10 29.71
C ALA A 464 -11.04 -21.59 29.71
N LYS A 465 -10.71 -22.18 28.54
CA LYS A 465 -10.21 -23.57 28.43
C LYS A 465 -8.94 -23.77 29.24
N SER A 466 -8.00 -22.83 29.17
CA SER A 466 -6.71 -22.91 29.87
C SER A 466 -6.87 -22.81 31.39
N GLU A 467 -7.67 -21.85 31.86
CA GLU A 467 -7.97 -21.64 33.29
C GLU A 467 -8.71 -22.85 33.88
N PHE A 468 -9.68 -23.40 33.14
CA PHE A 468 -10.40 -24.61 33.55
C PHE A 468 -9.45 -25.80 33.74
N LEU A 469 -8.54 -26.05 32.80
CA LEU A 469 -7.59 -27.17 32.88
C LEU A 469 -6.58 -27.00 34.02
N ALA A 470 -6.11 -25.77 34.27
CA ALA A 470 -5.21 -25.47 35.39
C ALA A 470 -5.89 -25.72 36.75
N ASN A 471 -7.11 -25.21 36.93
CA ASN A 471 -7.88 -25.38 38.16
C ASN A 471 -8.24 -26.85 38.39
N MET A 472 -8.71 -27.55 37.36
CA MET A 472 -9.01 -28.99 37.45
C MET A 472 -7.80 -29.83 37.82
N SER A 473 -6.60 -29.51 37.32
CA SER A 473 -5.41 -30.24 37.75
C SER A 473 -5.09 -30.04 39.23
N HIS A 474 -5.31 -28.85 39.79
CA HIS A 474 -5.07 -28.61 41.21
C HIS A 474 -6.08 -29.40 42.06
N GLU A 475 -7.37 -29.31 41.69
CA GLU A 475 -8.47 -30.03 42.34
C GLU A 475 -8.33 -31.57 42.29
N LEU A 476 -7.76 -32.12 41.21
CA LEU A 476 -7.50 -33.56 41.10
C LEU A 476 -6.22 -33.99 41.82
N ARG A 477 -5.21 -33.11 41.93
CA ARG A 477 -3.93 -33.43 42.56
C ARG A 477 -4.08 -33.59 44.07
N THR A 478 -4.81 -32.70 44.72
CA THR A 478 -4.99 -32.70 46.19
C THR A 478 -5.50 -34.02 46.77
N PRO A 479 -6.64 -34.58 46.31
CA PRO A 479 -7.13 -35.87 46.83
C PRO A 479 -6.20 -37.02 46.44
N LEU A 480 -5.53 -36.94 45.29
CA LEU A 480 -4.63 -38.00 44.82
C LEU A 480 -3.34 -38.08 45.63
N THR A 481 -2.76 -36.93 45.99
CA THR A 481 -1.59 -36.85 46.88
C THR A 481 -1.91 -37.42 48.26
N ALA A 482 -3.12 -37.18 48.78
CA ALA A 482 -3.57 -37.77 50.04
C ALA A 482 -3.71 -39.30 49.96
N ILE A 483 -4.33 -39.82 48.88
CA ILE A 483 -4.43 -41.27 48.63
C ILE A 483 -3.04 -41.91 48.54
N LEU A 484 -2.12 -41.26 47.83
CA LEU A 484 -0.75 -41.74 47.67
C LEU A 484 0.01 -41.74 48.99
N GLY A 485 -0.03 -40.63 49.74
CA GLY A 485 0.62 -40.52 51.05
C GLY A 485 0.10 -41.58 52.03
N LEU A 486 -1.22 -41.78 52.11
CA LEU A 486 -1.80 -42.83 52.96
C LEU A 486 -1.39 -44.24 52.50
N SER A 487 -1.35 -44.49 51.19
CA SER A 487 -0.92 -45.80 50.67
C SER A 487 0.56 -46.10 50.94
N GLU A 488 1.42 -45.08 50.86
CA GLU A 488 2.87 -45.16 51.10
C GLU A 488 3.16 -45.41 52.59
N VAL A 489 2.52 -44.65 53.48
CA VAL A 489 2.63 -44.84 54.94
C VAL A 489 2.16 -46.24 55.37
N LEU A 490 1.08 -46.76 54.77
CA LEU A 490 0.61 -48.12 55.04
C LEU A 490 1.59 -49.18 54.51
N LEU A 491 2.18 -48.98 53.32
CA LEU A 491 3.17 -49.90 52.73
C LEU A 491 4.47 -49.97 53.54
N ASP A 492 4.85 -48.88 54.20
CA ASP A 492 5.99 -48.83 55.11
C ASP A 492 5.74 -49.55 56.46
N GLU A 493 4.57 -50.18 56.63
CA GLU A 493 4.16 -50.95 57.82
C GLU A 493 4.19 -50.15 59.14
N THR A 494 4.12 -48.81 59.04
CA THR A 494 4.20 -47.88 60.18
C THR A 494 3.06 -48.04 61.20
N PHE A 495 1.90 -48.52 60.74
CA PHE A 495 0.73 -48.83 61.58
C PHE A 495 0.59 -50.32 61.91
N GLY A 496 1.64 -51.12 61.67
CA GLY A 496 1.68 -52.56 61.93
C GLY A 496 1.97 -53.39 60.67
N PRO A 497 2.37 -54.67 60.84
CA PRO A 497 2.77 -55.53 59.75
C PRO A 497 1.61 -55.84 58.82
N LEU A 498 1.84 -55.77 57.50
CA LEU A 498 0.83 -56.07 56.50
C LEU A 498 0.87 -57.55 56.14
N THR A 499 -0.31 -58.15 55.93
CA THR A 499 -0.34 -59.46 55.26
C THR A 499 0.13 -59.33 53.80
N PRO A 500 0.71 -60.38 53.20
CA PRO A 500 1.17 -60.32 51.80
C PRO A 500 0.07 -59.90 50.81
N LYS A 501 -1.19 -60.26 51.09
CA LYS A 501 -2.35 -59.82 50.29
C LYS A 501 -2.66 -58.33 50.47
N GLN A 502 -2.54 -57.78 51.67
CA GLN A 502 -2.76 -56.34 51.91
C GLN A 502 -1.66 -55.50 51.27
N HIS A 503 -0.40 -55.92 51.41
CA HIS A 503 0.74 -55.27 50.75
C HIS A 503 0.55 -55.24 49.22
N GLN A 504 0.13 -56.35 48.62
CA GLN A 504 -0.13 -56.38 47.17
C GLN A 504 -1.25 -55.41 46.76
N LYS A 505 -2.32 -55.29 47.56
CA LYS A 505 -3.44 -54.39 47.28
C LYS A 505 -3.06 -52.92 47.43
N LEU A 506 -2.31 -52.57 48.47
CA LEU A 506 -1.83 -51.21 48.68
C LEU A 506 -0.83 -50.79 47.60
N ALA A 507 0.10 -51.66 47.22
CA ALA A 507 1.02 -51.41 46.10
C ALA A 507 0.26 -51.19 44.79
N THR A 508 -0.88 -51.88 44.59
CA THR A 508 -1.74 -51.64 43.42
C THR A 508 -2.43 -50.28 43.48
N ILE A 509 -2.89 -49.83 44.65
CA ILE A 509 -3.52 -48.51 44.85
C ILE A 509 -2.50 -47.41 44.60
N GLU A 510 -1.32 -47.53 45.21
CA GLU A 510 -0.21 -46.58 45.05
C GLU A 510 0.22 -46.47 43.57
N GLN A 511 0.41 -47.61 42.89
CA GLN A 511 0.75 -47.63 41.47
C GLN A 511 -0.35 -47.01 40.59
N SER A 512 -1.62 -47.24 40.92
CA SER A 512 -2.75 -46.63 40.21
C SER A 512 -2.83 -45.12 40.44
N GLY A 513 -2.54 -44.66 41.66
CA GLY A 513 -2.49 -43.24 42.00
C GLY A 513 -1.34 -42.50 41.30
N LYS A 514 -0.15 -43.10 41.27
CA LYS A 514 1.02 -42.56 40.55
C LYS A 514 0.72 -42.43 39.06
N HIS A 515 0.09 -43.44 38.47
CA HIS A 515 -0.32 -43.41 37.06
C HIS A 515 -1.36 -42.32 36.75
N LEU A 516 -2.33 -42.09 37.64
CA LEU A 516 -3.31 -41.01 37.46
C LEU A 516 -2.65 -39.62 37.53
N LEU A 517 -1.64 -39.45 38.39
CA LEU A 517 -0.90 -38.20 38.52
C LEU A 517 -0.10 -37.90 37.23
N GLU A 518 0.56 -38.92 36.67
CA GLU A 518 1.24 -38.83 35.36
C GLU A 518 0.26 -38.40 34.25
N LEU A 519 -0.92 -39.00 34.21
CA LEU A 519 -2.00 -38.66 33.28
C LEU A 519 -2.41 -37.19 33.35
N ILE A 520 -2.62 -36.68 34.56
CA ILE A 520 -2.98 -35.28 34.77
C ILE A 520 -1.86 -34.36 34.31
N ASN A 521 -0.61 -34.71 34.60
CA ASN A 521 0.55 -33.94 34.16
C ASN A 521 0.72 -33.96 32.63
N ASP A 522 0.48 -35.09 31.96
CA ASP A 522 0.52 -35.18 30.49
C ASP A 522 -0.55 -34.30 29.82
N ILE A 523 -1.76 -34.25 30.37
CA ILE A 523 -2.83 -33.37 29.88
C ILE A 523 -2.47 -31.90 30.06
N LEU A 524 -1.88 -31.54 31.21
CA LEU A 524 -1.41 -30.19 31.46
C LEU A 524 -0.27 -29.78 30.54
N ASP A 525 0.72 -30.65 30.34
CA ASP A 525 1.83 -30.38 29.45
C ASP A 525 1.32 -30.17 28.01
N LEU A 526 0.40 -31.01 27.53
CA LEU A 526 -0.24 -30.82 26.22
C LEU A 526 -0.98 -29.47 26.12
N SER A 527 -1.73 -29.10 27.16
CA SER A 527 -2.45 -27.81 27.22
C SER A 527 -1.50 -26.60 27.20
N LYS A 528 -0.37 -26.67 27.92
CA LYS A 528 0.65 -25.62 27.93
C LYS A 528 1.33 -25.46 26.56
N ILE A 529 1.58 -26.57 25.87
CA ILE A 529 2.15 -26.55 24.52
C ILE A 529 1.16 -25.94 23.52
N GLU A 530 -0.12 -26.37 23.52
CA GLU A 530 -1.18 -25.78 22.67
C GLU A 530 -1.35 -24.27 22.89
N ALA A 531 -1.16 -23.81 24.13
CA ALA A 531 -1.25 -22.41 24.50
C ALA A 531 0.04 -21.60 24.19
N GLY A 532 1.10 -22.24 23.68
CA GLY A 532 2.40 -21.61 23.42
C GLY A 532 3.13 -21.16 24.69
N LYS A 533 2.77 -21.69 25.86
CA LYS A 533 3.31 -21.31 27.18
C LYS A 533 4.42 -22.24 27.67
N MET A 534 4.86 -23.19 26.84
CA MET A 534 5.91 -24.15 27.18
C MET A 534 7.23 -23.74 26.53
N GLU A 535 8.18 -23.31 27.35
CA GLU A 535 9.54 -22.97 26.94
C GLU A 535 10.48 -24.17 27.18
N LEU A 536 11.42 -24.39 26.25
CA LEU A 536 12.44 -25.42 26.35
C LEU A 536 13.68 -24.90 27.07
N GLN A 537 14.24 -25.71 27.97
CA GLN A 537 15.50 -25.41 28.66
C GLN A 537 16.65 -26.12 27.95
N LEU A 538 17.11 -25.55 26.85
CA LEU A 538 18.18 -26.13 26.04
C LEU A 538 19.54 -26.06 26.76
N ALA A 539 20.25 -27.19 26.83
CA ALA A 539 21.58 -27.29 27.42
C ALA A 539 22.47 -28.27 26.63
N LEU A 540 23.80 -28.15 26.77
CA LEU A 540 24.74 -29.12 26.19
C LEU A 540 24.66 -30.46 26.93
N THR A 541 23.91 -31.39 26.36
CA THR A 541 23.63 -32.71 26.96
C THR A 541 24.52 -33.79 26.35
N ASP A 542 25.12 -34.61 27.22
CA ASP A 542 25.82 -35.83 26.78
C ASP A 542 24.81 -36.88 26.28
N ILE A 543 24.87 -37.19 24.98
CA ILE A 543 23.88 -38.07 24.35
C ILE A 543 23.99 -39.51 24.81
N LEU A 544 25.20 -40.00 25.04
CA LEU A 544 25.39 -41.34 25.58
C LEU A 544 24.80 -41.45 27.00
N GLY A 545 25.08 -40.47 27.86
CA GLY A 545 24.50 -40.37 29.20
C GLY A 545 22.98 -40.30 29.19
N LEU A 546 22.39 -39.47 28.31
CA LEU A 546 20.94 -39.36 28.15
C LEU A 546 20.28 -40.69 27.73
N CYS A 547 20.85 -41.39 26.75
CA CYS A 547 20.32 -42.68 26.29
C CYS A 547 20.44 -43.75 27.38
N ASN A 548 21.57 -43.82 28.08
CA ASN A 548 21.77 -44.77 29.17
C ASN A 548 20.85 -44.50 30.37
N ALA A 549 20.67 -43.23 30.73
CA ALA A 549 19.73 -42.82 31.77
C ALA A 549 18.29 -43.23 31.39
N SER A 550 17.88 -43.03 30.13
CA SER A 550 16.57 -43.44 29.63
C SER A 550 16.37 -44.96 29.68
N LEU A 551 17.38 -45.76 29.29
CA LEU A 551 17.31 -47.23 29.35
C LEU A 551 17.20 -47.77 30.78
N ALA A 552 17.78 -47.08 31.77
CA ALA A 552 17.69 -47.49 33.16
C ALA A 552 16.23 -47.55 33.66
N PHE A 553 15.36 -46.65 33.18
CA PHE A 553 13.95 -46.61 33.56
C PHE A 553 13.15 -47.84 33.10
N VAL A 554 13.53 -48.48 31.99
CA VAL A 554 12.81 -49.64 31.44
C VAL A 554 13.50 -50.97 31.74
N ARG A 555 14.67 -50.96 32.39
CA ARG A 555 15.51 -52.14 32.63
C ARG A 555 14.80 -53.24 33.42
N GLN A 556 14.07 -52.88 34.47
CA GLN A 556 13.33 -53.86 35.28
C GLN A 556 12.18 -54.51 34.49
N GLN A 557 11.44 -53.72 33.71
CA GLN A 557 10.33 -54.21 32.88
C GLN A 557 10.83 -55.13 31.76
N ALA A 558 11.95 -54.75 31.12
CA ALA A 558 12.60 -55.57 30.11
C ALA A 558 13.12 -56.88 30.72
N HIS A 559 13.75 -56.83 31.89
CA HIS A 559 14.25 -58.02 32.58
C HIS A 559 13.13 -59.01 32.95
N GLN A 560 11.98 -58.52 33.41
CA GLN A 560 10.80 -59.36 33.69
C GLN A 560 10.31 -60.12 32.45
N LYS A 561 10.44 -59.52 31.26
CA LYS A 561 10.13 -60.14 29.97
C LYS A 561 11.35 -60.76 29.27
N ARG A 562 12.50 -60.84 29.94
CA ARG A 562 13.76 -61.32 29.33
C ARG A 562 14.11 -60.63 28.00
N ILE A 563 13.74 -59.36 27.84
CA ILE A 563 14.04 -58.55 26.66
C ILE A 563 15.47 -58.02 26.78
N GLN A 564 16.26 -58.13 25.73
CA GLN A 564 17.60 -57.57 25.66
C GLN A 564 17.54 -56.06 25.37
N LEU A 565 18.33 -55.27 26.11
CA LEU A 565 18.42 -53.81 25.96
C LEU A 565 19.81 -53.41 25.48
N ASN A 566 19.88 -52.75 24.32
CA ASN A 566 21.13 -52.30 23.72
C ASN A 566 21.13 -50.78 23.42
N CYS A 567 22.32 -50.18 23.35
CA CYS A 567 22.50 -48.76 23.03
C CYS A 567 23.68 -48.59 22.08
N GLN A 568 23.47 -47.88 20.98
CA GLN A 568 24.47 -47.60 19.95
C GLN A 568 24.53 -46.10 19.69
N VAL A 569 25.59 -45.45 20.18
CA VAL A 569 25.85 -44.02 19.97
C VAL A 569 27.25 -43.88 19.35
N PRO A 570 27.37 -43.33 18.13
CA PRO A 570 28.66 -43.03 17.53
C PRO A 570 29.44 -42.02 18.39
N PRO A 571 30.74 -42.25 18.67
CA PRO A 571 31.55 -41.37 19.52
C PRO A 571 31.59 -39.91 19.07
N GLN A 572 31.38 -39.69 17.76
CA GLN A 572 31.45 -38.41 17.05
C GLN A 572 30.26 -37.48 17.32
N ILE A 573 29.17 -37.96 17.94
CA ILE A 573 27.99 -37.13 18.26
C ILE A 573 28.24 -36.24 19.49
N GLY A 574 28.99 -36.73 20.49
CA GLY A 574 29.37 -35.94 21.67
C GLY A 574 28.19 -35.32 22.43
N LYS A 575 28.35 -34.07 22.87
CA LYS A 575 27.28 -33.27 23.48
C LYS A 575 26.53 -32.48 22.42
N ILE A 576 25.22 -32.32 22.56
CA ILE A 576 24.40 -31.44 21.69
C ILE A 576 23.48 -30.57 22.54
N GLU A 577 23.08 -29.42 22.01
CA GLU A 577 22.14 -28.50 22.67
C GLU A 577 20.69 -28.99 22.56
N ILE A 578 20.16 -29.56 23.65
CA ILE A 578 18.78 -30.07 23.75
C ILE A 578 18.25 -29.85 25.18
N ASP A 579 16.93 -29.89 25.38
CA ASP A 579 16.37 -29.97 26.73
C ASP A 579 16.47 -31.43 27.22
N GLU A 580 17.45 -31.71 28.08
CA GLU A 580 17.74 -33.05 28.58
C GLU A 580 16.50 -33.70 29.22
N ARG A 581 15.74 -32.94 30.03
CA ARG A 581 14.59 -33.46 30.77
C ARG A 581 13.47 -33.84 29.79
N ARG A 582 13.18 -32.98 28.82
CA ARG A 582 12.12 -33.21 27.84
C ARG A 582 12.51 -34.28 26.82
N MET A 583 13.77 -34.33 26.40
CA MET A 583 14.25 -35.39 25.51
C MET A 583 14.28 -36.75 26.23
N ARG A 584 14.63 -36.79 27.52
CA ARG A 584 14.53 -38.01 28.33
C ARG A 584 13.09 -38.50 28.43
N GLN A 585 12.13 -37.60 28.61
CA GLN A 585 10.70 -37.92 28.59
C GLN A 585 10.27 -38.52 27.24
N VAL A 586 10.74 -37.96 26.12
CA VAL A 586 10.51 -38.50 24.77
C VAL A 586 11.04 -39.93 24.65
N LEU A 587 12.31 -40.17 25.03
CA LEU A 587 12.94 -41.48 24.94
C LEU A 587 12.29 -42.51 25.86
N ILE A 588 11.95 -42.15 27.10
CA ILE A 588 11.24 -43.04 28.04
C ILE A 588 9.87 -43.44 27.49
N ASN A 589 9.12 -42.50 26.89
CA ASN A 589 7.83 -42.80 26.27
C ASN A 589 7.95 -43.80 25.12
N LEU A 590 8.96 -43.65 24.27
CA LEU A 590 9.22 -44.58 23.16
C LEU A 590 9.72 -45.95 23.66
N LEU A 591 10.64 -45.98 24.62
CA LEU A 591 11.20 -47.20 25.19
C LEU A 591 10.17 -48.01 25.98
N SER A 592 9.35 -47.33 26.78
CA SER A 592 8.26 -47.97 27.53
C SER A 592 7.28 -48.64 26.57
N ASN A 593 6.92 -47.97 25.47
CA ASN A 593 6.10 -48.57 24.41
C ASN A 593 6.81 -49.77 23.76
N ALA A 594 8.09 -49.64 23.41
CA ALA A 594 8.88 -50.73 22.81
C ALA A 594 8.91 -51.98 23.70
N VAL A 595 9.23 -51.85 24.99
CA VAL A 595 9.26 -52.97 25.96
C VAL A 595 7.86 -53.55 26.20
N LYS A 596 6.84 -52.69 26.22
CA LYS A 596 5.43 -53.08 26.38
C LYS A 596 4.94 -53.97 25.23
N PHE A 597 5.27 -53.62 24.00
CA PHE A 597 4.78 -54.32 22.79
C PHE A 597 5.74 -55.40 22.25
N THR A 598 6.93 -55.54 22.83
CA THR A 598 7.86 -56.64 22.54
C THR A 598 7.48 -57.90 23.34
N PRO A 599 7.40 -59.09 22.68
CA PRO A 599 7.21 -60.38 23.34
C PRO A 599 8.37 -60.78 24.27
N GLU A 600 8.16 -61.81 25.10
CA GLU A 600 9.22 -62.34 25.97
C GLU A 600 10.40 -62.87 25.15
N GLY A 601 11.63 -62.52 25.53
CA GLY A 601 12.86 -62.92 24.82
C GLY A 601 13.22 -62.11 23.57
N GLY A 602 12.50 -61.02 23.30
CA GLY A 602 12.81 -60.09 22.19
C GLY A 602 13.95 -59.12 22.50
N GLU A 603 14.12 -58.12 21.62
CA GLU A 603 15.18 -57.12 21.73
C GLU A 603 14.63 -55.70 21.51
N VAL A 604 15.14 -54.75 22.29
CA VAL A 604 14.86 -53.31 22.16
C VAL A 604 16.18 -52.55 22.24
N TRP A 605 16.42 -51.60 21.34
CA TRP A 605 17.65 -50.81 21.38
C TRP A 605 17.44 -49.36 20.95
N ILE A 606 18.39 -48.52 21.36
CA ILE A 606 18.52 -47.15 20.88
C ILE A 606 19.68 -47.09 19.89
N GLU A 607 19.45 -46.52 18.72
CA GLU A 607 20.50 -46.13 17.78
C GLU A 607 20.48 -44.61 17.60
N VAL A 608 21.64 -43.98 17.64
CA VAL A 608 21.76 -42.54 17.36
C VAL A 608 22.58 -42.37 16.09
N GLN A 609 22.07 -41.58 15.16
CA GLN A 609 22.77 -41.24 13.91
C GLN A 609 22.87 -39.72 13.80
N GLY A 610 24.03 -39.23 13.40
CA GLY A 610 24.24 -37.81 13.15
C GLY A 610 24.47 -37.59 11.66
N ASP A 611 23.74 -36.66 11.06
CA ASP A 611 23.98 -36.15 9.71
C ASP A 611 24.51 -34.71 9.82
N ARG A 612 25.82 -34.54 9.62
CA ARG A 612 26.47 -33.23 9.68
C ARG A 612 26.10 -32.33 8.51
N ASP A 613 25.83 -32.89 7.33
CA ASP A 613 25.49 -32.09 6.15
C ASP A 613 24.09 -31.48 6.28
N ARG A 614 23.19 -32.18 7.00
CA ARG A 614 21.84 -31.70 7.30
C ARG A 614 21.70 -31.04 8.67
N GLU A 615 22.78 -30.99 9.46
CA GLU A 615 22.79 -30.49 10.84
C GLU A 615 21.69 -31.14 11.71
N ILE A 616 21.52 -32.46 11.64
CA ILE A 616 20.48 -33.19 12.39
C ILE A 616 21.09 -34.37 13.17
N VAL A 617 20.62 -34.58 14.39
CA VAL A 617 20.80 -35.82 15.15
C VAL A 617 19.48 -36.59 15.20
N GLN A 618 19.54 -37.88 14.89
CA GLN A 618 18.42 -38.80 14.88
C GLN A 618 18.56 -39.82 16.00
N PHE A 619 17.58 -39.88 16.88
CA PHE A 619 17.43 -40.90 17.91
C PHE A 619 16.39 -41.89 17.43
N SER A 620 16.77 -43.14 17.19
CA SER A 620 15.81 -44.18 16.84
C SER A 620 15.70 -45.22 17.94
N VAL A 621 14.46 -45.49 18.37
CA VAL A 621 14.12 -46.58 19.28
C VAL A 621 13.55 -47.70 18.43
N VAL A 622 14.20 -48.87 18.47
CA VAL A 622 13.83 -50.03 17.66
C VAL A 622 13.44 -51.18 18.56
N ASP A 623 12.38 -51.88 18.17
CA ASP A 623 11.85 -53.05 18.88
C ASP A 623 11.62 -54.21 17.91
N THR A 624 11.73 -55.45 18.42
CA THR A 624 11.34 -56.67 17.69
C THR A 624 9.92 -57.10 18.04
N GLY A 625 9.02 -56.13 18.26
CA GLY A 625 7.68 -56.36 18.76
C GLY A 625 6.66 -56.76 17.69
N ILE A 626 5.38 -56.61 18.03
CA ILE A 626 4.25 -57.01 17.16
C ILE A 626 4.15 -56.21 15.85
N GLY A 627 4.83 -55.06 15.75
CA GLY A 627 4.73 -54.14 14.62
C GLY A 627 3.34 -53.48 14.50
N ILE A 628 3.24 -52.49 13.61
CA ILE A 628 2.07 -51.63 13.46
C ILE A 628 1.57 -51.67 12.01
N ALA A 629 0.26 -51.85 11.83
CA ALA A 629 -0.35 -51.88 10.51
C ALA A 629 -0.27 -50.51 9.79
N PRO A 630 -0.02 -50.43 8.48
CA PRO A 630 0.14 -49.16 7.75
C PRO A 630 -1.05 -48.20 7.88
N GLN A 631 -2.26 -48.74 7.96
CA GLN A 631 -3.51 -47.97 8.11
C GLN A 631 -3.62 -47.23 9.45
N ALA A 632 -2.87 -47.70 10.46
CA ALA A 632 -2.89 -47.20 11.82
C ALA A 632 -1.85 -46.08 12.07
N ILE A 633 -0.80 -46.01 11.24
CA ILE A 633 0.32 -45.08 11.38
C ILE A 633 -0.14 -43.61 11.44
N ASN A 634 -1.04 -43.21 10.54
CA ASN A 634 -1.54 -41.82 10.46
C ASN A 634 -2.42 -41.38 11.64
N LYS A 635 -2.78 -42.31 12.54
CA LYS A 635 -3.64 -42.04 13.70
C LYS A 635 -2.88 -42.09 15.04
N LEU A 636 -1.67 -42.64 15.07
CA LEU A 636 -0.87 -42.86 16.30
C LEU A 636 -0.54 -41.60 17.10
N PHE A 637 -0.24 -40.50 16.41
CA PHE A 637 0.19 -39.26 17.04
C PHE A 637 -0.97 -38.34 17.45
N ARG A 638 -2.21 -38.79 17.30
CA ARG A 638 -3.40 -38.02 17.72
C ARG A 638 -3.66 -38.24 19.21
N PRO A 639 -4.00 -37.19 19.99
CA PRO A 639 -4.34 -37.34 21.40
C PRO A 639 -5.48 -38.35 21.60
N PHE A 640 -5.39 -39.16 22.65
CA PHE A 640 -6.40 -40.14 23.08
C PHE A 640 -6.67 -41.31 22.11
N VAL A 641 -5.83 -41.53 21.10
CA VAL A 641 -6.00 -42.64 20.14
C VAL A 641 -5.23 -43.89 20.58
N GLN A 642 -5.91 -45.04 20.59
CA GLN A 642 -5.33 -46.38 20.85
C GLN A 642 -5.82 -47.36 19.79
N LEU A 643 -4.94 -48.27 19.34
CA LEU A 643 -5.14 -48.99 18.08
C LEU A 643 -5.84 -50.35 18.15
N ASP A 644 -6.14 -50.95 19.31
CA ASP A 644 -6.90 -52.23 19.36
C ASP A 644 -7.55 -52.56 20.73
N GLY A 645 -8.84 -52.91 20.72
CA GLY A 645 -9.61 -53.26 21.93
C GLY A 645 -9.20 -54.56 22.64
N ALA A 646 -8.52 -55.49 21.95
CA ALA A 646 -8.02 -56.75 22.51
C ALA A 646 -6.66 -56.60 23.21
N LEU A 647 -5.78 -55.75 22.67
CA LEU A 647 -4.52 -55.33 23.29
C LEU A 647 -4.78 -54.40 24.50
N ASN A 648 -5.82 -53.56 24.44
CA ASN A 648 -6.25 -52.69 25.55
C ASN A 648 -6.66 -53.46 26.82
N ARG A 649 -7.12 -54.71 26.72
CA ARG A 649 -7.42 -55.54 27.90
C ARG A 649 -6.17 -56.13 28.56
N ARG A 650 -5.06 -56.27 27.83
CA ARG A 650 -3.78 -56.79 28.34
C ARG A 650 -2.82 -55.69 28.79
N TYR A 651 -2.97 -54.47 28.28
CA TYR A 651 -1.98 -53.41 28.40
C TYR A 651 -2.61 -52.01 28.46
N ALA A 652 -2.79 -51.45 29.65
CA ALA A 652 -3.35 -50.11 29.85
C ALA A 652 -2.43 -48.99 29.33
N GLY A 653 -2.99 -47.89 28.83
CA GLY A 653 -2.27 -46.70 28.38
C GLY A 653 -3.21 -45.51 28.23
N THR A 654 -2.66 -44.33 27.99
CA THR A 654 -3.40 -43.05 28.01
C THR A 654 -3.71 -42.52 26.60
N GLY A 655 -2.94 -42.96 25.60
CA GLY A 655 -3.01 -42.42 24.23
C GLY A 655 -2.42 -41.01 24.09
N LEU A 656 -1.78 -40.46 25.13
CA LEU A 656 -1.19 -39.12 25.11
C LEU A 656 0.32 -39.13 24.83
N GLY A 657 1.03 -40.19 25.21
CA GLY A 657 2.50 -40.25 25.15
C GLY A 657 3.09 -39.97 23.76
N LEU A 658 2.54 -40.53 22.69
CA LEU A 658 3.03 -40.27 21.33
C LEU A 658 2.68 -38.87 20.81
N ALA A 659 1.52 -38.32 21.21
CA ALA A 659 1.16 -36.95 20.89
C ALA A 659 2.13 -35.96 21.57
N LEU A 660 2.48 -36.22 22.83
CA LEU A 660 3.47 -35.44 23.57
C LEU A 660 4.87 -35.56 22.96
N VAL A 661 5.29 -36.76 22.54
CA VAL A 661 6.56 -36.96 21.83
C VAL A 661 6.65 -36.06 20.60
N ARG A 662 5.61 -36.05 19.78
CA ARG A 662 5.58 -35.21 18.58
C ARG A 662 5.68 -33.73 18.92
N GLN A 663 4.88 -33.26 19.87
CA GLN A 663 4.85 -31.85 20.27
C GLN A 663 6.19 -31.37 20.87
N VAL A 664 6.80 -32.16 21.75
CA VAL A 664 8.11 -31.83 22.34
C VAL A 664 9.20 -31.78 21.27
N VAL A 665 9.18 -32.70 20.32
CA VAL A 665 10.16 -32.74 19.22
C VAL A 665 9.96 -31.57 18.25
N GLU A 666 8.71 -31.22 17.92
CA GLU A 666 8.38 -30.03 17.12
C GLU A 666 8.87 -28.74 17.81
N LEU A 667 8.72 -28.61 19.14
CA LEU A 667 9.28 -27.49 19.90
C LEU A 667 10.82 -27.41 19.82
N HIS A 668 11.51 -28.55 19.72
CA HIS A 668 12.97 -28.58 19.49
C HIS A 668 13.37 -28.24 18.05
N GLY A 669 12.41 -27.89 17.18
CA GLY A 669 12.64 -27.68 15.74
C GLY A 669 12.87 -28.99 14.97
N GLY A 670 12.42 -30.11 15.53
CA GLY A 670 12.63 -31.46 15.02
C GLY A 670 11.41 -32.09 14.34
N SER A 671 11.50 -33.37 14.01
CA SER A 671 10.39 -34.18 13.48
C SER A 671 10.44 -35.63 13.96
N VAL A 672 9.31 -36.34 13.89
CA VAL A 672 9.20 -37.76 14.27
C VAL A 672 8.75 -38.58 13.06
N SER A 673 9.45 -39.68 12.79
CA SER A 673 9.09 -40.67 11.77
C SER A 673 8.96 -42.08 12.35
N LEU A 674 8.27 -42.96 11.63
CA LEU A 674 7.99 -44.34 12.04
C LEU A 674 8.14 -45.28 10.84
N GLU A 675 8.91 -46.34 11.03
CA GLU A 675 9.00 -47.49 10.12
C GLU A 675 8.55 -48.73 10.89
N SER A 676 7.57 -49.48 10.39
CA SER A 676 7.09 -50.68 11.09
C SER A 676 6.47 -51.69 10.13
N GLU A 677 6.67 -52.97 10.43
CA GLU A 677 6.08 -54.09 9.71
C GLU A 677 5.47 -55.08 10.73
N VAL A 678 4.23 -55.50 10.48
CA VAL A 678 3.49 -56.41 11.37
C VAL A 678 4.27 -57.71 11.54
N GLY A 679 4.56 -58.07 12.79
CA GLY A 679 5.32 -59.26 13.19
C GLY A 679 6.84 -59.13 13.12
N LYS A 680 7.38 -57.99 12.65
CA LYS A 680 8.83 -57.73 12.62
C LYS A 680 9.29 -56.62 13.57
N GLY A 681 8.36 -55.80 14.08
CA GLY A 681 8.63 -54.75 15.05
C GLY A 681 8.49 -53.33 14.50
N SER A 682 8.99 -52.36 15.25
CA SER A 682 8.85 -50.93 14.93
C SER A 682 10.15 -50.17 15.18
N ARG A 683 10.36 -49.10 14.40
CA ARG A 683 11.45 -48.13 14.52
C ARG A 683 10.84 -46.74 14.58
N PHE A 684 10.91 -46.10 15.74
CA PHE A 684 10.51 -44.70 15.92
C PHE A 684 11.76 -43.83 15.89
N THR A 685 11.82 -42.89 14.94
CA THR A 685 12.98 -41.99 14.78
C THR A 685 12.58 -40.56 15.11
N VAL A 686 13.30 -39.96 16.05
CA VAL A 686 13.19 -38.56 16.47
C VAL A 686 14.38 -37.80 15.92
N SER A 687 14.13 -36.82 15.04
CA SER A 687 15.16 -35.97 14.44
C SER A 687 15.15 -34.60 15.10
N VAL A 688 16.30 -34.13 15.60
CA VAL A 688 16.46 -32.80 16.21
C VAL A 688 17.71 -32.07 15.65
N PRO A 689 17.76 -30.73 15.68
CA PRO A 689 18.92 -29.98 15.19
C PRO A 689 20.23 -30.33 15.92
N TRP A 690 21.33 -30.49 15.18
CA TRP A 690 22.66 -30.79 15.68
C TRP A 690 23.46 -29.52 15.96
N ARG A 691 23.25 -28.92 17.15
CA ARG A 691 23.99 -27.72 17.60
C ARG A 691 25.06 -28.08 18.63
N GLN A 692 26.32 -27.71 18.37
CA GLN A 692 27.47 -27.97 19.26
C GLN A 692 28.22 -26.66 19.56
N LYS A 693 28.46 -26.36 20.85
CA LYS A 693 29.51 -25.44 21.29
C LYS A 693 30.57 -26.24 22.06
N SER A 694 31.84 -25.98 21.75
CA SER A 694 33.00 -26.66 22.32
C SER A 694 33.37 -26.07 23.68
N GLU A 695 33.45 -26.89 24.73
CA GLU A 695 34.66 -27.07 25.55
C GLU A 695 34.50 -28.17 26.63
N ALA A 696 35.64 -28.79 26.97
CA ALA A 696 35.84 -29.85 27.96
C ALA A 696 35.81 -29.29 29.40
N ILE A 697 35.42 -30.03 30.44
CA ILE A 697 36.30 -30.77 31.38
C ILE A 697 35.49 -31.85 32.15
N ALA A 698 36.20 -32.87 32.63
CA ALA A 698 35.76 -34.16 33.17
C ALA A 698 35.30 -34.20 34.65
N HIS A 699 34.35 -35.12 34.93
CA HIS A 699 34.01 -36.03 36.08
C HIS A 699 34.51 -35.73 37.53
N PRO A 700 33.90 -36.25 38.63
CA PRO A 700 33.16 -37.52 38.77
C PRO A 700 31.97 -37.58 39.77
N GLU A 701 31.37 -38.77 39.82
CA GLU A 701 30.31 -39.27 40.72
C GLU A 701 30.67 -39.25 42.21
N SER A 702 29.67 -39.14 43.11
CA SER A 702 29.44 -40.07 44.25
C SER A 702 28.38 -39.56 45.26
N CYS A 703 27.53 -40.49 45.68
CA CYS A 703 26.57 -40.41 46.79
C CYS A 703 27.27 -40.45 48.14
N ILE A 704 26.79 -39.70 49.16
CA ILE A 704 26.93 -40.06 50.60
C ILE A 704 25.73 -39.51 51.40
N SER A 705 25.19 -40.35 52.30
CA SER A 705 24.13 -40.14 53.30
C SER A 705 24.76 -39.88 54.69
N TYR A 706 24.15 -39.08 55.59
CA TYR A 706 24.27 -39.24 57.07
C TYR A 706 23.12 -38.58 57.89
N PRO A 707 22.76 -39.13 59.07
CA PRO A 707 21.61 -38.73 59.91
C PRO A 707 21.99 -37.80 61.09
N TYR A 708 21.04 -37.00 61.59
CA TYR A 708 21.12 -36.26 62.86
C TYR A 708 19.89 -36.60 63.73
N CYS A 709 20.09 -36.77 65.04
CA CYS A 709 19.03 -37.02 66.03
C CYS A 709 18.64 -35.74 66.78
N PHE A 710 17.35 -35.56 67.09
CA PHE A 710 16.80 -34.41 67.83
C PHE A 710 16.59 -34.79 69.31
N ASN A 711 16.86 -33.87 70.25
CA ASN A 711 16.70 -34.10 71.69
C ASN A 711 15.41 -33.44 72.24
N LEU A 712 14.24 -33.86 71.72
CA LEU A 712 12.92 -33.47 72.21
C LEU A 712 12.28 -34.66 72.91
N ASN A 713 11.86 -34.50 74.17
CA ASN A 713 11.27 -35.59 74.95
C ASN A 713 9.75 -35.60 74.89
N GLN A 714 9.10 -34.43 74.85
CA GLN A 714 7.63 -34.32 74.85
C GLN A 714 7.13 -33.19 73.95
N VAL A 715 6.36 -33.50 72.90
CA VAL A 715 5.81 -32.51 71.95
C VAL A 715 4.28 -32.50 71.98
N LEU A 716 3.66 -31.31 72.02
CA LEU A 716 2.21 -31.15 71.89
C LEU A 716 1.87 -30.78 70.44
N ILE A 717 1.04 -31.58 69.78
CA ILE A 717 0.56 -31.33 68.42
C ILE A 717 -0.89 -30.84 68.52
N VAL A 718 -1.18 -29.66 67.99
CA VAL A 718 -2.51 -29.04 67.98
C VAL A 718 -2.96 -28.96 66.54
N GLU A 719 -3.74 -29.94 66.11
CA GLU A 719 -4.09 -30.20 64.71
C GLU A 719 -5.43 -30.93 64.65
N ASP A 720 -6.39 -30.40 63.89
CA ASP A 720 -7.74 -30.95 63.78
C ASP A 720 -7.84 -32.08 62.74
N SER A 721 -6.98 -32.05 61.72
CA SER A 721 -6.91 -33.09 60.69
C SER A 721 -6.11 -34.29 61.17
N ALA A 722 -6.81 -35.39 61.48
CA ALA A 722 -6.17 -36.64 61.92
C ALA A 722 -5.03 -37.13 60.98
N PRO A 723 -5.18 -37.11 59.63
CA PRO A 723 -4.08 -37.47 58.73
C PRO A 723 -2.86 -36.54 58.82
N ALA A 724 -3.06 -35.23 58.99
CA ALA A 724 -1.97 -34.28 59.14
C ALA A 724 -1.27 -34.44 60.50
N ALA A 725 -2.04 -34.67 61.56
CA ALA A 725 -1.52 -34.93 62.90
C ALA A 725 -0.69 -36.23 62.94
N GLU A 726 -1.17 -37.29 62.27
CA GLU A 726 -0.45 -38.56 62.11
C GLU A 726 0.83 -38.40 61.29
N GLN A 727 0.80 -37.59 60.22
CA GLN A 727 1.98 -37.30 59.41
C GLN A 727 3.07 -36.56 60.22
N VAL A 728 2.69 -35.54 60.99
CA VAL A 728 3.59 -34.81 61.88
C VAL A 728 4.15 -35.75 62.97
N ALA A 729 3.29 -36.57 63.57
CA ALA A 729 3.69 -37.57 64.55
C ALA A 729 4.70 -38.58 63.97
N HIS A 730 4.48 -39.04 62.74
CA HIS A 730 5.41 -39.94 62.04
C HIS A 730 6.78 -39.29 61.84
N TYR A 731 6.83 -38.04 61.38
CA TYR A 731 8.09 -37.31 61.26
C TYR A 731 8.80 -37.13 62.61
N LEU A 732 8.07 -36.85 63.69
CA LEU A 732 8.66 -36.75 65.04
C LEU A 732 9.24 -38.09 65.52
N LEU A 733 8.55 -39.21 65.27
CA LEU A 733 9.02 -40.56 65.61
C LEU A 733 10.32 -40.92 64.88
N GLU A 734 10.41 -40.64 63.58
CA GLU A 734 11.63 -40.85 62.80
C GLU A 734 12.81 -40.03 63.33
N LEU A 735 12.54 -38.85 63.89
CA LEU A 735 13.54 -37.96 64.47
C LEU A 735 13.95 -38.34 65.90
N GLY A 736 13.35 -39.39 66.46
CA GLY A 736 13.67 -39.94 67.78
C GLY A 736 12.81 -39.40 68.93
N VAL A 737 11.78 -38.60 68.65
CA VAL A 737 10.85 -38.06 69.66
C VAL A 737 9.83 -39.13 70.02
N LYS A 738 9.92 -39.66 71.25
CA LYS A 738 9.14 -40.83 71.67
C LYS A 738 7.80 -40.49 72.33
N ASN A 739 7.64 -39.29 72.88
CA ASN A 739 6.39 -38.87 73.49
C ASN A 739 5.84 -37.63 72.79
N TYR A 740 4.62 -37.74 72.29
CA TYR A 740 3.85 -36.61 71.78
C TYR A 740 2.39 -36.77 72.20
N THR A 741 1.64 -35.67 72.22
CA THR A 741 0.20 -35.67 72.50
C THR A 741 -0.49 -34.87 71.41
N ILE A 742 -1.58 -35.41 70.84
CA ILE A 742 -2.38 -34.74 69.81
C ILE A 742 -3.61 -34.12 70.47
N HIS A 743 -3.88 -32.86 70.13
CA HIS A 743 -5.03 -32.09 70.57
C HIS A 743 -5.76 -31.55 69.34
N SER A 744 -7.03 -31.93 69.14
CA SER A 744 -7.75 -31.64 67.89
C SER A 744 -8.56 -30.34 67.89
N LEU A 745 -8.57 -29.63 69.01
CA LEU A 745 -9.32 -28.38 69.23
C LEU A 745 -8.39 -27.31 69.80
N GLY A 746 -8.67 -26.04 69.53
CA GLY A 746 -7.96 -24.92 70.12
C GLY A 746 -8.34 -24.65 71.57
N THR A 747 -9.60 -24.88 71.96
CA THR A 747 -10.06 -24.84 73.36
C THR A 747 -9.40 -25.95 74.18
N GLY A 748 -8.91 -25.63 75.39
CA GLY A 748 -8.19 -26.62 76.21
C GLY A 748 -6.69 -26.72 75.94
N THR A 749 -6.17 -26.09 74.87
CA THR A 749 -4.75 -26.18 74.48
C THR A 749 -3.81 -25.65 75.57
N THR A 750 -4.15 -24.51 76.19
CA THR A 750 -3.33 -23.91 77.25
C THR A 750 -3.33 -24.78 78.50
N GLU A 751 -4.47 -25.34 78.89
CA GLU A 751 -4.57 -26.29 79.99
C GLU A 751 -3.77 -27.57 79.73
N ALA A 752 -3.82 -28.09 78.50
CA ALA A 752 -3.02 -29.24 78.07
C ALA A 752 -1.51 -28.93 78.12
N ALA A 753 -1.09 -27.76 77.65
CA ALA A 753 0.30 -27.32 77.72
C ALA A 753 0.78 -27.18 79.17
N LEU A 754 -0.04 -26.64 80.07
CA LEU A 754 0.25 -26.52 81.51
C LEU A 754 0.36 -27.87 82.22
N GLN A 755 -0.42 -28.88 81.80
CA GLN A 755 -0.38 -30.23 82.36
C GLN A 755 0.80 -31.05 81.82
N LEU A 756 1.10 -30.93 80.53
CA LEU A 756 2.08 -31.74 79.83
C LEU A 756 3.50 -31.16 79.90
N ASN A 757 3.63 -29.84 80.08
CA ASN A 757 4.90 -29.11 80.05
C ASN A 757 5.80 -29.51 78.84
N PRO A 758 5.31 -29.37 77.60
CA PRO A 758 6.01 -29.87 76.42
C PRO A 758 7.29 -29.08 76.09
N ASP A 759 8.26 -29.76 75.48
CA ASP A 759 9.50 -29.20 74.93
C ASP A 759 9.28 -28.33 73.69
N ALA A 760 8.19 -28.57 72.95
CA ALA A 760 7.75 -27.80 71.80
C ALA A 760 6.25 -28.03 71.54
N ILE A 761 5.60 -27.03 70.92
CA ILE A 761 4.20 -27.13 70.47
C ILE A 761 4.19 -27.01 68.95
N ILE A 762 3.48 -27.88 68.25
CA ILE A 762 3.17 -27.75 66.82
C ILE A 762 1.72 -27.30 66.73
N LEU A 763 1.45 -26.15 66.10
CA LEU A 763 0.14 -25.50 66.14
C LEU A 763 -0.37 -25.22 64.74
N ASP A 764 -1.50 -25.84 64.37
CA ASP A 764 -2.28 -25.41 63.22
C ASP A 764 -2.99 -24.07 63.53
N LEU A 765 -2.97 -23.14 62.58
CA LEU A 765 -3.73 -21.90 62.66
C LEU A 765 -5.22 -22.08 62.38
N GLN A 766 -5.61 -23.10 61.62
CA GLN A 766 -6.98 -23.41 61.25
C GLN A 766 -7.56 -24.50 62.13
N LEU A 767 -7.97 -24.14 63.35
CA LEU A 767 -8.67 -25.04 64.27
C LEU A 767 -10.19 -24.82 64.18
N PRO A 768 -11.02 -25.87 64.37
CA PRO A 768 -12.45 -25.84 64.07
C PRO A 768 -13.28 -25.01 65.06
N ASP A 769 -12.77 -24.75 66.26
CA ASP A 769 -13.47 -24.08 67.36
C ASP A 769 -12.96 -22.66 67.66
N ARG A 770 -11.74 -22.31 67.25
CA ARG A 770 -11.18 -20.95 67.37
C ARG A 770 -9.95 -20.77 66.48
N SER A 771 -9.55 -19.53 66.23
CA SER A 771 -8.31 -19.25 65.48
C SER A 771 -7.08 -19.72 66.26
N GLY A 772 -6.13 -20.39 65.61
CA GLY A 772 -4.85 -20.76 66.22
C GLY A 772 -4.03 -19.55 66.64
N TRP A 773 -4.28 -18.37 66.06
CA TRP A 773 -3.74 -17.11 66.56
C TRP A 773 -4.21 -16.75 67.98
N ASP A 774 -5.48 -17.03 68.30
CA ASP A 774 -6.01 -16.79 69.63
C ASP A 774 -5.42 -17.78 70.65
N VAL A 775 -5.12 -19.01 70.20
CA VAL A 775 -4.43 -20.03 70.99
C VAL A 775 -2.99 -19.61 71.26
N LEU A 776 -2.27 -19.14 70.24
CA LEU A 776 -0.92 -18.62 70.36
C LEU A 776 -0.86 -17.45 71.35
N ALA A 777 -1.78 -16.48 71.24
CA ALA A 777 -1.86 -15.34 72.15
C ALA A 777 -2.10 -15.78 73.60
N GLN A 778 -2.95 -16.78 73.82
CA GLN A 778 -3.18 -17.34 75.16
C GLN A 778 -1.94 -18.04 75.73
N LEU A 779 -1.28 -18.89 74.93
CA LEU A 779 -0.04 -19.57 75.32
C LEU A 779 1.06 -18.57 75.68
N ARG A 780 1.13 -17.43 74.99
CA ARG A 780 2.09 -16.34 75.28
C ARG A 780 1.69 -15.47 76.47
N SER A 781 0.40 -15.29 76.76
CA SER A 781 -0.07 -14.53 77.92
C SER A 781 0.11 -15.26 79.26
N GLU A 782 0.28 -16.58 79.24
CA GLU A 782 0.40 -17.42 80.43
C GLU A 782 1.89 -17.64 80.82
N GLN A 783 2.22 -17.30 82.07
CA GLN A 783 3.62 -17.19 82.54
C GLN A 783 4.39 -18.51 82.44
N LYS A 784 3.69 -19.64 82.55
CA LYS A 784 4.26 -20.99 82.48
C LYS A 784 4.37 -21.56 81.07
N THR A 785 3.71 -21.00 80.07
CA THR A 785 3.75 -21.53 78.69
C THR A 785 4.41 -20.56 77.70
N GLN A 786 4.57 -19.29 78.08
CA GLN A 786 5.14 -18.25 77.22
C GLN A 786 6.56 -18.55 76.69
N HIS A 787 7.32 -19.41 77.36
CA HIS A 787 8.70 -19.77 77.01
C HIS A 787 8.81 -21.03 76.13
N ILE A 788 7.69 -21.71 75.83
CA ILE A 788 7.71 -22.94 75.05
C ILE A 788 7.82 -22.59 73.56
N PRO A 789 8.72 -23.22 72.79
CA PRO A 789 8.84 -22.97 71.37
C PRO A 789 7.66 -23.54 70.58
N ILE A 790 7.17 -22.79 69.58
CA ILE A 790 5.96 -23.13 68.82
C ILE A 790 6.27 -23.18 67.31
N LEU A 791 6.09 -24.36 66.68
CA LEU A 791 6.10 -24.52 65.22
C LEU A 791 4.69 -24.32 64.70
N ILE A 792 4.46 -23.23 63.97
CA ILE A 792 3.17 -22.90 63.38
C ILE A 792 3.06 -23.58 62.03
N VAL A 793 1.96 -24.26 61.79
CA VAL A 793 1.68 -24.97 60.56
C VAL A 793 0.45 -24.36 59.88
N SER A 794 0.54 -23.97 58.61
CA SER A 794 -0.52 -23.23 57.92
C SER A 794 -0.74 -23.71 56.48
N VAL A 795 -1.96 -23.53 55.93
CA VAL A 795 -2.32 -23.85 54.54
C VAL A 795 -1.94 -22.71 53.56
N ALA A 796 -1.66 -21.51 54.08
CA ALA A 796 -1.25 -20.33 53.30
C ALA A 796 -0.01 -19.68 53.89
N ASP A 797 0.82 -19.10 53.02
CA ASP A 797 2.00 -18.29 53.35
C ASP A 797 1.51 -16.91 53.82
N GLU A 798 1.03 -16.83 55.06
CA GLU A 798 0.57 -15.57 55.66
C GLU A 798 1.71 -14.91 56.45
N PRO A 799 2.14 -13.69 56.08
CA PRO A 799 3.21 -13.00 56.79
C PRO A 799 2.76 -12.68 58.21
N ALA A 800 3.59 -13.06 59.19
CA ALA A 800 3.27 -12.89 60.59
C ALA A 800 3.05 -11.41 60.95
N ARG A 801 2.00 -11.13 61.73
CA ARG A 801 1.84 -9.83 62.39
C ARG A 801 3.01 -9.65 63.37
N THR A 802 3.86 -8.67 63.09
CA THR A 802 5.04 -8.29 63.90
C THR A 802 4.66 -8.06 65.36
N GLY A 803 5.20 -8.88 66.28
CA GLY A 803 4.96 -8.72 67.72
C GLY A 803 5.65 -9.72 68.65
N ASP A 804 5.35 -11.03 68.54
CA ASP A 804 5.70 -12.03 69.58
C ASP A 804 6.29 -13.35 69.00
N LEU A 805 7.41 -13.29 68.26
CA LEU A 805 7.90 -14.41 67.43
C LEU A 805 9.26 -15.00 67.81
N ASP A 806 9.89 -14.57 68.90
CA ASP A 806 11.27 -14.99 69.24
C ASP A 806 11.41 -16.52 69.42
N LEU A 807 10.32 -17.21 69.77
CA LEU A 807 10.24 -18.66 69.92
C LEU A 807 9.17 -19.30 69.00
N CYS A 808 8.93 -18.72 67.82
CA CYS A 808 8.05 -19.29 66.80
C CYS A 808 8.78 -19.54 65.48
N GLU A 809 8.39 -20.60 64.77
CA GLU A 809 8.81 -20.89 63.38
C GLU A 809 7.58 -21.28 62.55
N TYR A 810 7.62 -21.09 61.23
CA TYR A 810 6.48 -21.37 60.34
C TYR A 810 6.77 -22.51 59.37
N LEU A 811 5.73 -23.26 59.01
CA LEU A 811 5.76 -24.32 58.01
C LEU A 811 4.46 -24.37 57.20
N VAL A 812 4.54 -24.29 55.87
CA VAL A 812 3.37 -24.27 54.98
C VAL A 812 3.03 -25.69 54.50
N LYS A 813 1.74 -26.06 54.57
CA LYS A 813 1.17 -27.32 54.06
C LYS A 813 0.94 -27.23 52.54
N PRO A 814 1.23 -28.29 51.76
CA PRO A 814 1.90 -29.53 52.18
C PRO A 814 3.41 -29.34 52.30
N PHE A 815 4.00 -29.85 53.37
CA PHE A 815 5.45 -29.84 53.59
C PHE A 815 6.05 -31.23 53.45
N SER A 816 7.24 -31.29 52.86
CA SER A 816 8.06 -32.49 52.78
C SER A 816 8.74 -32.79 54.12
N ARG A 817 9.16 -34.05 54.29
CA ARG A 817 9.99 -34.51 55.40
C ARG A 817 11.18 -33.58 55.67
N HIS A 818 11.85 -33.12 54.62
CA HIS A 818 13.04 -32.27 54.73
C HIS A 818 12.69 -30.87 55.26
N GLN A 819 11.60 -30.27 54.80
CA GLN A 819 11.14 -28.96 55.25
C GLN A 819 10.73 -28.98 56.72
N PHE A 820 10.05 -30.05 57.17
CA PHE A 820 9.72 -30.24 58.58
C PHE A 820 10.98 -30.34 59.46
N GLN A 821 11.99 -31.09 59.03
CA GLN A 821 13.27 -31.23 59.74
C GLN A 821 14.01 -29.90 59.90
N LEU A 822 14.01 -29.06 58.85
CA LEU A 822 14.66 -27.75 58.85
C LEU A 822 13.93 -26.77 59.77
N ALA A 823 12.61 -26.68 59.67
CA ALA A 823 11.81 -25.80 60.53
C ALA A 823 11.93 -26.19 62.02
N LEU A 824 11.93 -27.49 62.32
CA LEU A 824 12.14 -27.99 63.69
C LEU A 824 13.57 -27.70 64.20
N ARG A 825 14.59 -27.75 63.33
CA ARG A 825 15.96 -27.36 63.68
C ARG A 825 16.06 -25.89 64.04
N LYS A 826 15.50 -25.01 63.21
CA LYS A 826 15.49 -23.56 63.44
C LYS A 826 14.81 -23.22 64.76
N LEU A 827 13.68 -23.88 65.04
CA LEU A 827 12.95 -23.70 66.28
C LEU A 827 13.76 -24.11 67.53
N ILE A 828 14.48 -25.23 67.46
CA ILE A 828 15.31 -25.70 68.60
C ILE A 828 16.58 -24.86 68.76
N ALA A 829 17.21 -24.43 67.66
CA ALA A 829 18.35 -23.52 67.73
C ALA A 829 18.01 -22.21 68.44
N LYS A 830 16.80 -21.67 68.22
CA LYS A 830 16.27 -20.51 68.95
C LYS A 830 16.10 -20.79 70.46
N ARG A 831 15.67 -22.00 70.85
CA ARG A 831 15.60 -22.43 72.26
C ARG A 831 16.98 -22.53 72.91
N ASP A 832 17.97 -23.12 72.23
CA ASP A 832 19.30 -23.35 72.81
C ASP A 832 20.15 -22.07 72.86
N SER A 833 19.83 -21.04 72.05
CA SER A 833 20.52 -19.75 72.06
C SER A 833 20.26 -18.88 73.31
N THR A 834 19.33 -19.27 74.20
CA THR A 834 19.02 -18.50 75.42
C THR A 834 19.76 -18.98 76.69
N ASP A 835 20.44 -20.13 76.67
CA ASP A 835 21.16 -20.67 77.84
C ASP A 835 22.64 -20.99 77.55
N ASN A 836 23.50 -20.04 77.93
CA ASN A 836 24.96 -20.11 78.17
C ASN A 836 26.00 -20.05 77.00
N PRO A 837 27.19 -19.45 77.27
CA PRO A 837 28.12 -18.97 76.25
C PRO A 837 29.20 -19.99 75.82
N THR A 838 29.47 -19.99 74.50
CA THR A 838 30.69 -20.30 73.72
C THR A 838 31.83 -21.18 74.29
N PRO A 839 32.41 -22.07 73.44
CA PRO A 839 33.74 -21.77 72.87
C PRO A 839 33.98 -22.34 71.44
N PRO A 840 35.14 -22.13 70.79
CA PRO A 840 35.85 -20.89 70.48
C PRO A 840 35.71 -20.48 68.98
N ILE A 841 35.99 -19.21 68.70
CA ILE A 841 35.92 -18.57 67.37
C ILE A 841 36.97 -19.17 66.42
N GLN A 842 36.50 -19.81 65.35
CA GLN A 842 37.12 -19.68 64.03
C GLN A 842 36.32 -18.62 63.28
N THR A 843 36.98 -17.56 62.82
CA THR A 843 36.34 -16.46 62.09
C THR A 843 35.81 -16.99 60.77
N THR A 844 34.53 -17.32 60.76
CA THR A 844 33.83 -17.81 59.57
C THR A 844 33.66 -16.67 58.56
N PRO A 845 33.92 -16.89 57.26
CA PRO A 845 33.81 -15.86 56.24
C PRO A 845 32.39 -15.29 56.14
N LEU A 846 32.29 -13.97 55.92
CA LEU A 846 31.05 -13.24 55.72
C LEU A 846 30.71 -13.14 54.23
N ILE A 847 29.57 -13.69 53.85
CA ILE A 847 29.04 -13.65 52.49
C ILE A 847 27.82 -12.74 52.44
N LEU A 848 27.82 -11.77 51.53
CA LEU A 848 26.66 -10.93 51.25
C LEU A 848 25.86 -11.53 50.09
N LEU A 849 24.59 -11.87 50.30
CA LEU A 849 23.66 -12.30 49.25
C LEU A 849 22.75 -11.14 48.86
N ALA A 850 22.86 -10.67 47.62
CA ALA A 850 21.95 -9.72 47.01
C ALA A 850 20.94 -10.46 46.14
N GLU A 851 19.68 -10.51 46.56
CA GLU A 851 18.57 -11.26 45.94
C GLU A 851 17.26 -10.61 46.39
N ASP A 852 16.29 -10.46 45.48
CA ASP A 852 14.99 -9.81 45.77
C ASP A 852 13.89 -10.81 46.15
N ASN A 853 14.08 -12.09 45.81
CA ASN A 853 13.15 -13.17 46.13
C ASN A 853 13.41 -13.75 47.53
N GLU A 854 12.55 -13.41 48.49
CA GLU A 854 12.66 -13.84 49.89
C GLU A 854 12.76 -15.37 50.08
N THR A 855 12.05 -16.18 49.29
CA THR A 855 12.13 -17.64 49.34
C THR A 855 13.51 -18.16 48.91
N THR A 856 14.11 -17.53 47.91
CA THR A 856 15.44 -17.86 47.41
C THR A 856 16.52 -17.43 48.40
N ILE A 857 16.38 -16.23 48.98
CA ILE A 857 17.22 -15.74 50.08
C ILE A 857 17.23 -16.75 51.21
N TYR A 858 16.06 -17.15 51.71
CA TYR A 858 15.92 -18.07 52.83
C TYR A 858 16.61 -19.40 52.55
N THR A 859 16.43 -19.94 51.35
CA THR A 859 17.02 -21.24 50.93
C THR A 859 18.55 -21.19 50.85
N ILE A 860 19.12 -20.13 50.25
CA ILE A 860 20.57 -19.99 50.09
C ILE A 860 21.24 -19.67 51.42
N VAL A 861 20.69 -18.74 52.20
CA VAL A 861 21.20 -18.36 53.52
C VAL A 861 21.22 -19.59 54.43
N GLU A 862 20.11 -20.32 54.53
CA GLU A 862 20.02 -21.52 55.37
C GLU A 862 21.07 -22.57 54.98
N TYR A 863 21.25 -22.80 53.68
CA TYR A 863 22.24 -23.77 53.22
C TYR A 863 23.67 -23.35 53.54
N LEU A 864 24.02 -22.08 53.34
CA LEU A 864 25.38 -21.58 53.54
C LEU A 864 25.73 -21.36 55.03
N GLU A 865 24.75 -20.99 55.86
CA GLU A 865 24.93 -20.97 57.32
C GLU A 865 25.20 -22.36 57.88
N VAL A 866 24.50 -23.39 57.38
CA VAL A 866 24.78 -24.80 57.71
C VAL A 866 26.18 -25.23 57.26
N LYS A 867 26.72 -24.63 56.19
CA LYS A 867 28.11 -24.82 55.73
C LYS A 867 29.14 -24.03 56.56
N GLY A 868 28.68 -23.24 57.53
CA GLY A 868 29.54 -22.50 58.44
C GLY A 868 29.93 -21.10 57.95
N TYR A 869 29.24 -20.52 56.96
CA TYR A 869 29.45 -19.13 56.56
C TYR A 869 28.56 -18.18 57.35
N ARG A 870 29.03 -16.96 57.58
CA ARG A 870 28.19 -15.86 58.07
C ARG A 870 27.49 -15.22 56.88
N MET A 871 26.19 -14.97 56.98
CA MET A 871 25.42 -14.39 55.89
C MET A 871 24.97 -12.96 56.22
N ALA A 872 24.97 -12.09 55.21
CA ALA A 872 24.26 -10.82 55.19
C ALA A 872 23.39 -10.79 53.92
N THR A 873 22.26 -10.08 53.94
CA THR A 873 21.32 -10.06 52.81
C THR A 873 21.03 -8.63 52.35
N ALA A 874 20.89 -8.44 51.04
CA ALA A 874 20.47 -7.20 50.41
C ALA A 874 19.32 -7.50 49.43
N LEU A 875 18.26 -6.68 49.44
CA LEU A 875 17.07 -6.92 48.62
C LEU A 875 17.13 -6.28 47.22
N ASN A 876 18.16 -5.46 46.97
CA ASN A 876 18.40 -4.82 45.69
C ASN A 876 19.87 -4.42 45.51
N GLY A 877 20.25 -4.01 44.30
CA GLY A 877 21.63 -3.65 43.96
C GLY A 877 22.15 -2.44 44.74
N LEU A 878 21.29 -1.47 45.08
CA LEU A 878 21.69 -0.28 45.83
C LEU A 878 22.07 -0.64 47.27
N GLN A 879 21.27 -1.47 47.93
CA GLN A 879 21.57 -2.04 49.25
C GLN A 879 22.85 -2.87 49.18
N ALA A 880 23.03 -3.68 48.13
CA ALA A 880 24.22 -4.51 47.97
C ALA A 880 25.50 -3.67 47.91
N VAL A 881 25.51 -2.56 47.16
CA VAL A 881 26.65 -1.61 47.10
C VAL A 881 26.91 -0.99 48.48
N GLN A 882 25.87 -0.51 49.17
CA GLN A 882 25.99 0.12 50.50
C GLN A 882 26.52 -0.87 51.55
N MET A 883 25.96 -2.08 51.59
CA MET A 883 26.35 -3.12 52.53
C MET A 883 27.74 -3.67 52.24
N THR A 884 28.17 -3.72 50.98
CA THR A 884 29.55 -4.09 50.64
C THR A 884 30.55 -3.08 51.23
N LYS A 885 30.24 -1.77 51.18
CA LYS A 885 31.08 -0.72 51.81
C LYS A 885 31.10 -0.79 53.33
N GLN A 886 29.94 -1.05 53.95
CA GLN A 886 29.79 -1.05 55.40
C GLN A 886 30.33 -2.33 56.06
N LEU A 887 30.01 -3.49 55.49
CA LEU A 887 30.30 -4.79 56.09
C LEU A 887 31.61 -5.40 55.59
N LYS A 888 32.14 -4.93 54.46
CA LYS A 888 33.34 -5.46 53.78
C LYS A 888 33.32 -7.01 53.75
N PRO A 889 32.30 -7.61 53.10
CA PRO A 889 32.15 -9.06 53.06
C PRO A 889 33.32 -9.71 52.32
N ASP A 890 33.61 -10.96 52.68
CA ASP A 890 34.65 -11.76 52.04
C ASP A 890 34.23 -12.23 50.64
N LEU A 891 32.91 -12.29 50.36
CA LEU A 891 32.35 -12.59 49.04
C LEU A 891 30.93 -12.02 48.89
N VAL A 892 30.58 -11.61 47.67
CA VAL A 892 29.22 -11.18 47.32
C VAL A 892 28.60 -12.16 46.32
N LEU A 893 27.44 -12.70 46.64
CA LEU A 893 26.56 -13.38 45.71
C LEU A 893 25.57 -12.35 45.17
N MET A 894 25.63 -12.06 43.87
CA MET A 894 24.89 -10.95 43.27
C MET A 894 23.87 -11.46 42.27
N ASP A 895 22.59 -11.43 42.59
CA ASP A 895 21.56 -11.62 41.58
C ASP A 895 21.62 -10.51 40.52
N ILE A 896 21.52 -10.88 39.26
CA ILE A 896 21.52 -9.93 38.16
C ILE A 896 20.17 -9.21 38.04
N GLN A 897 19.06 -9.89 38.27
CA GLN A 897 17.72 -9.35 38.05
C GLN A 897 17.05 -8.92 39.36
N MET A 898 17.37 -7.71 39.82
CA MET A 898 16.78 -7.13 41.03
C MET A 898 16.11 -5.78 40.75
N PRO A 899 15.06 -5.39 41.50
CA PRO A 899 14.40 -4.10 41.39
C PRO A 899 15.31 -2.95 41.87
N GLU A 900 14.94 -1.71 41.51
CA GLU A 900 15.69 -0.46 41.76
C GLU A 900 17.05 -0.35 41.05
N MET A 901 17.97 -1.28 41.32
CA MET A 901 19.29 -1.36 40.71
C MET A 901 19.60 -2.82 40.42
N ASP A 902 19.88 -3.13 39.14
CA ASP A 902 20.25 -4.47 38.70
C ASP A 902 21.67 -4.86 39.17
N GLY A 903 21.94 -6.17 39.18
CA GLY A 903 23.21 -6.69 39.68
C GLY A 903 24.42 -6.35 38.81
N LEU A 904 24.24 -6.09 37.50
CA LEU A 904 25.34 -5.68 36.62
C LEU A 904 25.82 -4.28 36.97
N GLU A 905 24.87 -3.35 37.16
CA GLU A 905 25.16 -1.98 37.56
C GLU A 905 25.72 -1.92 38.99
N ALA A 906 25.18 -2.71 39.92
CA ALA A 906 25.73 -2.83 41.26
C ALA A 906 27.18 -3.36 41.24
N THR A 907 27.48 -4.36 40.40
CA THR A 907 28.83 -4.90 40.22
C THR A 907 29.79 -3.82 39.70
N ARG A 908 29.40 -3.04 38.68
CA ARG A 908 30.23 -1.93 38.17
C ARG A 908 30.50 -0.88 39.23
N GLN A 909 29.52 -0.55 40.06
CA GLN A 909 29.68 0.43 41.15
C GLN A 909 30.62 -0.08 42.25
N ILE A 910 30.54 -1.36 42.60
CA ILE A 910 31.50 -1.98 43.54
C ILE A 910 32.91 -1.93 42.95
N ARG A 911 33.08 -2.21 41.66
CA ARG A 911 34.38 -2.18 40.98
C ARG A 911 34.96 -0.78 40.78
N ALA A 912 34.12 0.24 40.67
CA ALA A 912 34.55 1.64 40.56
C ALA A 912 35.02 2.23 41.91
N ASP A 913 34.71 1.57 43.03
CA ASP A 913 35.07 2.04 44.37
C ASP A 913 36.38 1.40 44.86
N GLY A 914 37.42 2.24 45.00
CA GLY A 914 38.78 1.78 45.31
C GLY A 914 38.96 1.05 46.64
N GLU A 915 38.01 1.13 47.58
CA GLU A 915 38.08 0.40 48.86
C GLU A 915 37.46 -1.01 48.81
N ILE A 916 36.51 -1.26 47.92
CA ILE A 916 35.75 -2.53 47.83
C ILE A 916 35.85 -3.21 46.48
N ALA A 917 36.56 -2.62 45.52
CA ALA A 917 36.76 -3.17 44.18
C ALA A 917 37.36 -4.58 44.18
N ALA A 918 38.10 -4.96 45.22
CA ALA A 918 38.75 -6.27 45.34
C ALA A 918 37.82 -7.40 45.84
N THR A 919 36.63 -7.09 46.38
CA THR A 919 35.73 -8.12 46.93
C THR A 919 35.27 -9.08 45.82
N PRO A 920 35.44 -10.40 45.97
CA PRO A 920 34.94 -11.39 45.02
C PRO A 920 33.42 -11.29 44.83
N ILE A 921 32.95 -11.27 43.59
CA ILE A 921 31.53 -11.23 43.22
C ILE A 921 31.22 -12.44 42.34
N ILE A 922 30.27 -13.27 42.78
CA ILE A 922 29.68 -14.34 41.96
C ILE A 922 28.29 -13.87 41.50
N ALA A 923 28.13 -13.65 40.20
CA ALA A 923 26.86 -13.25 39.61
C ALA A 923 25.89 -14.44 39.53
N LEU A 924 24.65 -14.28 39.99
CA LEU A 924 23.57 -15.25 39.88
C LEU A 924 22.61 -14.75 38.79
N THR A 925 22.46 -15.46 37.67
CA THR A 925 21.62 -15.03 36.55
C THR A 925 20.49 -16.02 36.25
N ALA A 926 19.26 -15.53 36.05
CA ALA A 926 18.12 -16.35 35.60
C ALA A 926 18.17 -16.72 34.11
N LEU A 927 18.95 -15.99 33.31
CA LEU A 927 19.06 -16.18 31.87
C LEU A 927 20.47 -16.69 31.51
N ALA A 928 20.52 -17.85 30.87
CA ALA A 928 21.73 -18.42 30.30
C ALA A 928 21.80 -18.13 28.79
N LEU A 929 21.53 -16.88 28.38
CA LEU A 929 21.60 -16.49 26.96
C LEU A 929 23.07 -16.32 26.52
N PRO A 930 23.40 -16.56 25.24
CA PRO A 930 24.73 -16.26 24.70
C PRO A 930 25.08 -14.78 24.91
N GLY A 931 26.18 -14.52 25.62
CA GLY A 931 26.66 -13.17 25.94
C GLY A 931 26.34 -12.68 27.36
N ASP A 932 25.50 -13.35 28.13
CA ASP A 932 25.23 -12.94 29.53
C ASP A 932 26.42 -13.22 30.46
N GLN A 933 27.17 -14.29 30.20
CA GLN A 933 28.48 -14.53 30.84
C GLN A 933 29.46 -13.39 30.54
N GLU A 934 29.58 -12.99 29.27
CA GLU A 934 30.46 -11.90 28.83
C GLU A 934 30.07 -10.60 29.52
N LYS A 935 28.77 -10.27 29.59
CA LYS A 935 28.27 -9.08 30.30
C LYS A 935 28.58 -9.10 31.80
N CYS A 936 28.45 -10.24 32.47
CA CYS A 936 28.75 -10.37 33.91
C CYS A 936 30.25 -10.16 34.17
N LEU A 937 31.11 -10.76 33.35
CA LEU A 937 32.55 -10.62 33.46
C LEU A 937 33.03 -9.21 33.06
N GLU A 938 32.45 -8.61 32.02
CA GLU A 938 32.70 -7.21 31.61
C GLU A 938 32.25 -6.20 32.68
N ALA A 939 31.14 -6.48 33.38
CA ALA A 939 30.71 -5.69 34.53
C ALA A 939 31.67 -5.83 35.73
N GLY A 940 32.51 -6.87 35.74
CA GLY A 940 33.57 -7.12 36.71
C GLY A 940 33.27 -8.23 37.72
N ALA A 941 32.28 -9.09 37.48
CA ALA A 941 32.08 -10.29 38.29
C ALA A 941 33.29 -11.25 38.15
N ASN A 942 33.61 -11.99 39.21
CA ASN A 942 34.70 -12.96 39.21
C ASN A 942 34.27 -14.31 38.67
N GLU A 943 33.00 -14.66 38.88
CA GLU A 943 32.38 -15.90 38.40
C GLU A 943 30.89 -15.66 38.18
N TYR A 944 30.23 -16.55 37.46
CA TYR A 944 28.78 -16.52 37.29
C TYR A 944 28.16 -17.92 37.46
N LEU A 945 26.92 -17.95 37.96
CA LEU A 945 26.13 -19.15 38.14
C LEU A 945 24.70 -18.91 37.65
N THR A 946 24.12 -19.90 36.97
CA THR A 946 22.75 -19.81 36.43
C THR A 946 21.73 -20.29 37.45
N LYS A 947 20.62 -19.55 37.61
CA LYS A 947 19.45 -19.94 38.41
C LYS A 947 18.56 -20.93 37.61
N PRO A 948 17.96 -21.96 38.24
CA PRO A 948 18.06 -22.29 39.66
C PRO A 948 19.46 -22.81 40.02
N VAL A 949 20.07 -22.18 41.02
CA VAL A 949 21.44 -22.47 41.43
C VAL A 949 21.47 -23.76 42.23
N SER A 950 22.28 -24.72 41.80
CA SER A 950 22.57 -25.90 42.62
C SER A 950 23.37 -25.44 43.85
N LEU A 951 22.79 -25.60 45.03
CA LEU A 951 23.42 -25.23 46.31
C LEU A 951 24.81 -25.85 46.49
N LYS A 952 25.02 -27.07 45.96
CA LYS A 952 26.35 -27.70 45.93
C LYS A 952 27.34 -26.93 45.06
N LYS A 953 26.97 -26.60 43.81
CA LYS A 953 27.82 -25.81 42.91
C LYS A 953 28.10 -24.41 43.47
N LEU A 954 27.12 -23.80 44.13
CA LEU A 954 27.28 -22.53 44.82
C LEU A 954 28.34 -22.62 45.92
N SER A 955 28.24 -23.64 46.78
CA SER A 955 29.25 -23.88 47.82
C SER A 955 30.64 -24.17 47.26
N ASP A 956 30.72 -24.92 46.15
CA ASP A 956 32.00 -25.24 45.51
C ASP A 956 32.64 -23.97 44.91
N ALA A 957 31.85 -23.11 44.26
CA ALA A 957 32.31 -21.83 43.72
C ALA A 957 32.73 -20.86 44.83
N ILE A 958 31.96 -20.77 45.92
CA ILE A 958 32.31 -19.96 47.09
C ILE A 958 33.64 -20.42 47.70
N ALA A 959 33.82 -21.73 47.86
CA ALA A 959 35.05 -22.29 48.42
C ALA A 959 36.28 -21.95 47.56
N GLN A 960 36.14 -21.83 46.24
CA GLN A 960 37.23 -21.44 45.35
C GLN A 960 37.75 -20.02 45.58
N PHE A 961 36.88 -19.09 46.01
CA PHE A 961 37.24 -17.69 46.26
C PHE A 961 37.56 -17.39 47.72
N LEU A 962 37.16 -18.27 48.65
CA LEU A 962 37.38 -18.12 50.09
C LEU A 962 38.43 -19.08 50.66
N ALA A 963 39.06 -19.92 49.83
CA ALA A 963 40.16 -20.78 50.24
C ALA A 963 41.49 -20.00 50.24
N ASP A 964 41.84 -19.46 51.41
CA ASP A 964 43.22 -19.22 51.88
C ASP A 964 43.31 -19.42 53.40
#